data_AF-A0A971R6K0-F1
#
_entry.id   AF-A0A971R6K0-F1
#
_cell.length_a   1.000
_cell.length_b   1.000
_cell.length_c   1.000
_cell.angle_alpha   90.00
_cell.angle_beta   90.00
_cell.angle_gamma   90.00
#
_symmetry.space_group_name_H-M   'P 1'
#
loop_
_entity.id
_entity.type
_entity.pdbx_description
1 polymer ?
#
loop_
_entity_poly.entity_id
_entity_poly.type
_entity_poly.pdbx_seq_one_letter_code
_entity_poly.pdbx_strand_id
1 'polypeptide(L)'
;TAAERVAMLDLASLGDPDQVSPLAVQQRHDEAFDVEQVTKQFYDDYVAVFRQLEGELQAQTGDRAWAHDYALQFHNRLMFLCYVQRKGWLGDDPEFLTTLWRAYQDTSQPADTFVEQWLQVLFFEAFNNGFQAGRADRVHLPREIRNALQTAPWLNGGLFERNELDRRYPFKVTDQAFERSLNLLNRYNFTVAEDTPLDQEVAVDPEMLGRVYESLVNVSDTVDERGQAGIYYTPRVEIDLMCRLALVDWLCNHLGRDRFALVNELVFSLEPDEQTQADEHVSNANLWPDIHRLLCSVTVCDPACGSGSFLVGALNVLDDLLARAQRQVGELERPYDRKKRIVERSLYGVDVKGWAVQVAELRLWLQLLIDTEIDVNELRVQPVLPNLSFKVRVGDSLVQRIGNVDMAHLGQGRLSAPLKGRITRLKAAKSRYFYNQADAALSSPAKLQHEELNVFRAILDEELARLDARLQELRQGLTPQATLDGMAPAAAAPDKRQLEAQQAELKEHRAQVAGARDSLRQAKDVPFVWDIAFVEVFSGERQGFDLLLGNPPYVRQESIRNPLLARDEGLDEAADKAAVAAYKAALADAAYARWPKTFGYGRGKQTLKLDGRSDLYIYFYLVGLSLLNPQGAFCFVTSNAWLDVGYGAALQRFLLTRGLVRLVLDNQVRRTFKEADVNTVIALLGPAVDDRRDRVASLDHLARFVMFTVSYEQGLSAVLWQEVCEARARRAMPEYRVHPLTQRDALAAGSDQANVYAGDKWGGKY
;
A
#
# COMPACT_ATOMS: atom_id res chain seq x y z
N THR A 1 32.25 -9.04 -0.15
CA THR A 1 33.08 -7.90 0.32
C THR A 1 33.65 -7.11 -0.85
N ALA A 2 34.08 -5.86 -0.65
CA ALA A 2 34.76 -5.08 -1.70
C ALA A 2 36.01 -5.80 -2.25
N ALA A 3 36.75 -6.51 -1.39
CA ALA A 3 37.91 -7.31 -1.77
C ALA A 3 37.55 -8.49 -2.70
N GLU A 4 36.42 -9.18 -2.47
CA GLU A 4 35.94 -10.26 -3.35
C GLU A 4 35.45 -9.74 -4.71
N ARG A 5 34.87 -8.54 -4.77
CA ARG A 5 34.44 -7.93 -6.05
C ARG A 5 35.60 -7.36 -6.85
N VAL A 6 36.57 -6.76 -6.17
CA VAL A 6 37.86 -6.41 -6.80
C VAL A 6 38.60 -7.66 -7.26
N ALA A 7 38.41 -8.82 -6.61
CA ALA A 7 38.94 -10.09 -7.10
C ALA A 7 38.18 -10.65 -8.32
N MET A 8 36.89 -10.31 -8.51
CA MET A 8 36.15 -10.60 -9.76
C MET A 8 36.66 -9.76 -10.94
N LEU A 9 37.27 -8.62 -10.68
CA LEU A 9 37.98 -7.79 -11.66
C LEU A 9 39.38 -8.33 -11.98
N ASP A 10 39.64 -9.63 -11.89
CA ASP A 10 40.94 -10.22 -12.22
C ASP A 10 41.36 -9.86 -13.66
N LEU A 11 42.11 -8.77 -13.80
CA LEU A 11 42.60 -8.24 -15.08
C LEU A 11 43.56 -9.22 -15.75
N ALA A 12 44.16 -10.15 -15.00
CA ALA A 12 45.00 -11.21 -15.56
C ALA A 12 44.17 -12.27 -16.32
N SER A 13 42.88 -12.39 -16.04
CA SER A 13 41.95 -13.28 -16.74
C SER A 13 41.52 -12.78 -18.13
N LEU A 14 41.82 -11.52 -18.48
CA LEU A 14 41.40 -10.89 -19.74
C LEU A 14 42.34 -11.19 -20.93
N GLY A 15 43.44 -11.88 -20.71
CA GLY A 15 44.46 -12.08 -21.73
C GLY A 15 45.31 -10.83 -21.94
N ASP A 16 45.95 -10.72 -23.10
CA ASP A 16 46.91 -9.66 -23.42
C ASP A 16 46.26 -8.26 -23.32
N PRO A 17 46.77 -7.34 -22.47
CA PRO A 17 46.19 -6.01 -22.27
C PRO A 17 45.98 -5.20 -23.55
N ASP A 18 46.77 -5.49 -24.59
CA ASP A 18 46.69 -4.82 -25.89
C ASP A 18 45.55 -5.34 -26.80
N GLN A 19 44.82 -6.39 -26.39
CA GLN A 19 43.74 -7.03 -27.17
C GLN A 19 42.33 -6.87 -26.57
N VAL A 20 42.20 -6.30 -25.37
CA VAL A 20 40.92 -6.16 -24.68
C VAL A 20 40.28 -4.82 -25.06
N SER A 21 39.06 -4.83 -25.59
CA SER A 21 38.38 -3.58 -25.92
C SER A 21 38.03 -2.80 -24.63
N PRO A 22 38.14 -1.47 -24.62
CA PRO A 22 37.70 -0.65 -23.48
C PRO A 22 36.25 -0.91 -23.07
N LEU A 23 35.39 -1.26 -24.04
CA LEU A 23 33.99 -1.61 -23.80
C LEU A 23 33.84 -2.92 -23.01
N ALA A 24 34.70 -3.91 -23.25
CA ALA A 24 34.69 -5.18 -22.52
C ALA A 24 35.19 -5.01 -21.07
N VAL A 25 36.16 -4.11 -20.85
CA VAL A 25 36.60 -3.72 -19.50
C VAL A 25 35.48 -2.98 -18.76
N GLN A 26 34.81 -2.04 -19.44
CA GLN A 26 33.66 -1.33 -18.87
C GLN A 26 32.52 -2.28 -18.51
N GLN A 27 32.14 -3.21 -19.41
CA GLN A 27 31.10 -4.20 -19.14
C GLN A 27 31.43 -5.08 -17.94
N ARG A 28 32.68 -5.54 -17.77
CA ARG A 28 33.08 -6.29 -16.57
C ARG A 28 33.09 -5.44 -15.30
N HIS A 29 33.41 -4.15 -15.41
CA HIS A 29 33.26 -3.22 -14.31
C HIS A 29 31.79 -3.09 -13.91
N ASP A 30 30.91 -2.85 -14.89
CA ASP A 30 29.47 -2.72 -14.68
C ASP A 30 28.90 -4.02 -14.08
N GLU A 31 29.33 -5.19 -14.54
CA GLU A 31 28.93 -6.50 -13.99
C GLU A 31 29.46 -6.74 -12.57
N ALA A 32 30.73 -6.43 -12.30
CA ALA A 32 31.34 -6.62 -10.98
C ALA A 32 30.76 -5.70 -9.91
N PHE A 33 30.26 -4.53 -10.30
CA PHE A 33 29.59 -3.56 -9.42
C PHE A 33 28.07 -3.56 -9.57
N ASP A 34 27.50 -4.57 -10.24
CA ASP A 34 26.04 -4.69 -10.38
C ASP A 34 25.39 -4.92 -9.00
N VAL A 35 24.58 -3.93 -8.60
CA VAL A 35 23.79 -3.93 -7.36
C VAL A 35 22.78 -5.06 -7.37
N GLU A 36 22.19 -5.40 -8.53
CA GLU A 36 21.23 -6.52 -8.64
C GLU A 36 21.91 -7.85 -8.28
N GLN A 37 23.18 -8.04 -8.65
CA GLN A 37 23.93 -9.25 -8.28
C GLN A 37 24.27 -9.29 -6.77
N VAL A 38 24.60 -8.15 -6.13
CA VAL A 38 24.81 -8.13 -4.66
C VAL A 38 23.53 -8.52 -3.96
N THR A 39 22.44 -7.90 -4.39
CA THR A 39 21.09 -8.06 -3.84
C THR A 39 20.69 -9.52 -3.90
N LYS A 40 20.92 -10.16 -5.05
CA LYS A 40 20.60 -11.58 -5.24
C LYS A 40 21.42 -12.50 -4.34
N GLN A 41 22.72 -12.26 -4.20
CA GLN A 41 23.56 -13.09 -3.33
C GLN A 41 23.18 -12.92 -1.85
N PHE A 42 22.96 -11.67 -1.40
CA PHE A 42 22.45 -11.39 -0.05
C PHE A 42 21.14 -12.12 0.20
N TYR A 43 20.24 -12.06 -0.78
CA TYR A 43 18.95 -12.73 -0.74
C TYR A 43 19.09 -14.25 -0.56
N ASP A 44 19.88 -14.92 -1.40
CA ASP A 44 20.05 -16.37 -1.35
C ASP A 44 20.63 -16.81 0.02
N ASP A 45 21.62 -16.06 0.53
CA ASP A 45 22.20 -16.31 1.84
C ASP A 45 21.19 -16.07 2.98
N TYR A 46 20.38 -15.01 2.88
CA TYR A 46 19.34 -14.66 3.87
C TYR A 46 18.27 -15.75 3.95
N VAL A 47 17.75 -16.21 2.81
CA VAL A 47 16.76 -17.29 2.77
C VAL A 47 17.30 -18.55 3.41
N ALA A 48 18.56 -18.90 3.15
CA ALA A 48 19.18 -20.08 3.75
C ALA A 48 19.22 -20.00 5.28
N VAL A 49 19.63 -18.85 5.84
CA VAL A 49 19.67 -18.63 7.30
C VAL A 49 18.27 -18.60 7.91
N PHE A 50 17.32 -17.94 7.23
CA PHE A 50 15.92 -17.89 7.63
C PHE A 50 15.31 -19.29 7.76
N ARG A 51 15.46 -20.14 6.72
CA ARG A 51 14.89 -21.50 6.68
C ARG A 51 15.48 -22.40 7.76
N GLN A 52 16.75 -22.21 8.11
CA GLN A 52 17.37 -22.94 9.22
C GLN A 52 16.72 -22.56 10.56
N LEU A 53 16.52 -21.26 10.82
CA LEU A 53 15.85 -20.81 12.05
C LEU A 53 14.39 -21.29 12.10
N GLU A 54 13.64 -21.16 11.00
CA GLU A 54 12.27 -21.66 10.88
C GLU A 54 12.20 -23.15 11.22
N GLY A 55 13.08 -23.97 10.66
CA GLY A 55 13.14 -25.41 10.92
C GLY A 55 13.44 -25.76 12.39
N GLU A 56 14.36 -25.03 13.02
CA GLU A 56 14.66 -25.20 14.46
C GLU A 56 13.47 -24.82 15.35
N LEU A 57 12.76 -23.75 15.02
CA LEU A 57 11.59 -23.30 15.76
C LEU A 57 10.39 -24.24 15.56
N GLN A 58 10.18 -24.70 14.32
CA GLN A 58 9.13 -25.67 14.00
C GLN A 58 9.37 -26.99 14.73
N ALA A 59 10.63 -27.45 14.83
CA ALA A 59 10.96 -28.65 15.58
C ALA A 59 10.66 -28.52 17.09
N GLN A 60 10.71 -27.31 17.64
CA GLN A 60 10.39 -27.04 19.04
C GLN A 60 8.89 -26.94 19.32
N THR A 61 8.11 -26.33 18.42
CA THR A 61 6.70 -25.98 18.69
C THR A 61 5.68 -26.83 17.93
N GLY A 62 6.09 -27.47 16.83
CA GLY A 62 5.20 -28.16 15.90
C GLY A 62 4.30 -27.24 15.06
N ASP A 63 4.40 -25.91 15.21
CA ASP A 63 3.59 -24.93 14.50
C ASP A 63 4.43 -24.22 13.42
N ARG A 64 4.30 -24.69 12.17
CA ARG A 64 5.05 -24.15 11.03
C ARG A 64 4.70 -22.69 10.74
N ALA A 65 3.42 -22.33 10.81
CA ALA A 65 2.97 -20.97 10.53
C ALA A 65 3.54 -19.99 11.56
N TRP A 66 3.47 -20.34 12.83
CA TRP A 66 4.09 -19.53 13.88
C TRP A 66 5.61 -19.47 13.76
N ALA A 67 6.28 -20.58 13.45
CA ALA A 67 7.74 -20.63 13.32
C ALA A 67 8.23 -19.72 12.18
N HIS A 68 7.54 -19.75 11.05
CA HIS A 68 7.77 -18.86 9.93
C HIS A 68 7.63 -17.38 10.34
N ASP A 69 6.51 -17.02 10.94
CA ASP A 69 6.21 -15.62 11.31
C ASP A 69 7.16 -15.09 12.39
N TYR A 70 7.54 -15.92 13.36
CA TYR A 70 8.53 -15.54 14.38
C TYR A 70 9.93 -15.39 13.78
N ALA A 71 10.38 -16.35 12.96
CA ALA A 71 11.68 -16.26 12.29
C ALA A 71 11.78 -14.98 11.46
N LEU A 72 10.67 -14.58 10.84
CA LEU A 72 10.56 -13.35 10.07
C LEU A 72 10.77 -12.14 10.99
N GLN A 73 9.91 -12.00 11.99
CA GLN A 73 9.99 -10.92 12.97
C GLN A 73 11.39 -10.79 13.60
N PHE A 74 12.01 -11.92 13.92
CA PHE A 74 13.35 -11.95 14.51
C PHE A 74 14.40 -11.34 13.58
N HIS A 75 14.45 -11.76 12.31
CA HIS A 75 15.39 -11.20 11.35
C HIS A 75 15.08 -9.73 11.04
N ASN A 76 13.80 -9.33 10.98
CA ASN A 76 13.40 -7.91 10.79
C ASN A 76 13.98 -7.03 11.90
N ARG A 77 13.92 -7.49 13.16
CA ARG A 77 14.51 -6.80 14.31
C ARG A 77 16.03 -6.68 14.20
N LEU A 78 16.70 -7.74 13.75
CA LEU A 78 18.16 -7.73 13.55
C LEU A 78 18.58 -6.80 12.42
N MET A 79 17.88 -6.86 11.28
CA MET A 79 18.11 -5.95 10.15
C MET A 79 17.94 -4.50 10.57
N PHE A 80 16.86 -4.18 11.30
CA PHE A 80 16.65 -2.83 11.83
C PHE A 80 17.78 -2.37 12.73
N LEU A 81 18.28 -3.27 13.59
CA LEU A 81 19.42 -2.99 14.46
C LEU A 81 20.69 -2.64 13.68
N CYS A 82 20.95 -3.30 12.54
CA CYS A 82 22.08 -2.97 11.67
C CYS A 82 22.04 -1.50 11.19
N TYR A 83 20.85 -0.96 10.92
CA TYR A 83 20.69 0.45 10.57
C TYR A 83 20.88 1.38 11.78
N VAL A 84 20.30 1.02 12.94
CA VAL A 84 20.41 1.81 14.18
C VAL A 84 21.85 1.90 14.69
N GLN A 85 22.59 0.79 14.72
CA GLN A 85 23.97 0.80 15.20
C GLN A 85 24.86 1.68 14.32
N ARG A 86 24.66 1.68 12.99
CA ARG A 86 25.45 2.52 12.06
C ARG A 86 25.31 4.02 12.31
N LYS A 87 24.20 4.46 12.91
CA LYS A 87 24.02 5.84 13.36
C LYS A 87 24.78 6.18 14.65
N GLY A 88 25.43 5.20 15.28
CA GLY A 88 26.15 5.38 16.55
C GLY A 88 25.24 5.44 17.78
N TRP A 89 23.93 5.20 17.63
CA TRP A 89 22.96 5.38 18.72
C TRP A 89 23.07 4.35 19.85
N LEU A 90 23.90 3.33 19.68
CA LEU A 90 24.15 2.29 20.68
C LEU A 90 25.58 2.42 21.22
N GLY A 91 25.81 3.47 22.02
CA GLY A 91 27.10 3.70 22.68
C GLY A 91 28.22 4.11 21.73
N ASP A 92 27.90 4.86 20.67
CA ASP A 92 28.82 5.28 19.59
C ASP A 92 29.53 4.10 18.89
N ASP A 93 28.90 2.92 18.91
CA ASP A 93 29.43 1.69 18.33
C ASP A 93 28.68 1.31 17.02
N PRO A 94 29.31 1.46 15.84
CA PRO A 94 28.72 1.08 14.56
C PRO A 94 28.61 -0.44 14.36
N GLU A 95 29.23 -1.24 15.23
CA GLU A 95 29.22 -2.71 15.21
C GLU A 95 28.62 -3.29 16.51
N PHE A 96 27.73 -2.54 17.16
CA PHE A 96 27.21 -2.88 18.50
C PHE A 96 26.70 -4.31 18.65
N LEU A 97 26.02 -4.88 17.65
CA LEU A 97 25.59 -6.29 17.71
C LEU A 97 26.75 -7.27 17.88
N THR A 98 27.87 -7.03 17.19
CA THR A 98 29.10 -7.83 17.30
C THR A 98 29.75 -7.63 18.67
N THR A 99 29.79 -6.40 19.17
CA THR A 99 30.29 -6.09 20.52
C THR A 99 29.45 -6.77 21.60
N LEU A 100 28.12 -6.72 21.47
CA LEU A 100 27.18 -7.37 22.38
C LEU A 100 27.37 -8.88 22.40
N TRP A 101 27.57 -9.49 21.23
CA TRP A 101 27.83 -10.93 21.09
C TRP A 101 29.15 -11.35 21.74
N ARG A 102 30.25 -10.64 21.45
CA ARG A 102 31.56 -10.92 22.06
C ARG A 102 31.52 -10.78 23.58
N ALA A 103 30.87 -9.72 24.07
CA ALA A 103 30.70 -9.50 25.50
C ALA A 103 29.96 -10.65 26.19
N TYR A 104 28.97 -11.26 25.52
CA TYR A 104 28.29 -12.47 26.02
C TYR A 104 29.23 -13.68 26.06
N GLN A 105 30.00 -13.91 24.99
CA GLN A 105 30.96 -15.02 24.90
C GLN A 105 32.05 -14.97 25.96
N ASP A 106 32.42 -13.77 26.41
CA ASP A 106 33.40 -13.57 27.50
C ASP A 106 32.80 -13.82 28.91
N THR A 107 31.48 -14.05 29.01
CA THR A 107 30.84 -14.36 30.29
C THR A 107 30.74 -15.87 30.54
N SER A 108 30.55 -16.26 31.81
CA SER A 108 30.31 -17.65 32.20
C SER A 108 28.81 -18.01 32.19
N GLN A 109 27.99 -17.34 31.37
CA GLN A 109 26.56 -17.62 31.31
C GLN A 109 26.28 -18.96 30.62
N PRO A 110 25.15 -19.61 30.93
CA PRO A 110 24.75 -20.83 30.24
C PRO A 110 24.61 -20.61 28.73
N ALA A 111 24.95 -21.61 27.93
CA ALA A 111 24.71 -21.60 26.49
C ALA A 111 23.21 -21.42 26.16
N ASP A 112 22.93 -20.89 24.97
CA ASP A 112 21.59 -20.62 24.43
C ASP A 112 20.77 -19.67 25.31
N THR A 113 21.45 -18.66 25.87
CA THR A 113 20.81 -17.60 26.68
C THR A 113 21.00 -16.21 26.12
N PHE A 114 21.81 -16.02 25.07
CA PHE A 114 22.08 -14.70 24.51
C PHE A 114 20.81 -13.97 24.07
N VAL A 115 19.97 -14.62 23.26
CA VAL A 115 18.77 -13.98 22.73
C VAL A 115 17.82 -13.60 23.87
N GLU A 116 17.56 -14.50 24.80
CA GLU A 116 16.61 -14.30 25.90
C GLU A 116 17.09 -13.29 26.95
N GLN A 117 18.38 -13.33 27.33
CA GLN A 117 18.91 -12.58 28.48
C GLN A 117 19.67 -11.29 28.10
N TRP A 118 20.04 -11.13 26.83
CA TRP A 118 20.78 -9.97 26.33
C TRP A 118 20.02 -9.26 25.23
N LEU A 119 19.77 -9.93 24.11
CA LEU A 119 19.17 -9.30 22.94
C LEU A 119 17.73 -8.84 23.20
N GLN A 120 16.94 -9.63 23.93
CA GLN A 120 15.58 -9.24 24.33
C GLN A 120 15.55 -8.05 25.31
N VAL A 121 16.63 -7.81 26.06
CA VAL A 121 16.74 -6.60 26.91
C VAL A 121 16.87 -5.36 26.03
N LEU A 122 17.69 -5.45 24.97
CA LEU A 122 17.78 -4.38 23.97
C LEU A 122 16.43 -4.14 23.29
N PHE A 123 15.77 -5.20 22.80
CA PHE A 123 14.46 -5.10 22.16
C PHE A 123 13.40 -4.51 23.08
N PHE A 124 13.10 -5.18 24.19
CA PHE A 124 11.88 -4.94 24.94
C PHE A 124 12.04 -3.94 26.09
N GLU A 125 13.27 -3.54 26.41
CA GLU A 125 13.51 -2.62 27.52
C GLU A 125 14.24 -1.36 27.04
N ALA A 126 15.41 -1.48 26.41
CA ALA A 126 16.20 -0.31 26.02
C ALA A 126 15.45 0.56 25.00
N PHE A 127 14.99 -0.03 23.90
CA PHE A 127 14.23 0.69 22.87
C PHE A 127 12.82 1.12 23.25
N ASN A 128 12.34 0.70 24.42
CA ASN A 128 11.03 1.04 24.95
C ASN A 128 11.11 1.93 26.20
N ASN A 129 12.28 2.56 26.45
CA ASN A 129 12.52 3.45 27.60
C ASN A 129 12.27 2.76 28.97
N GLY A 130 12.40 1.43 29.01
CA GLY A 130 12.21 0.61 30.21
C GLY A 130 13.52 0.13 30.85
N PHE A 131 14.67 0.38 30.22
CA PHE A 131 15.96 -0.08 30.74
C PHE A 131 16.54 0.85 31.81
N GLN A 132 16.97 0.25 32.91
CA GLN A 132 17.71 0.91 33.99
C GLN A 132 19.00 0.15 34.30
N ALA A 133 20.15 0.83 34.18
CA ALA A 133 21.49 0.24 34.34
C ALA A 133 21.78 -0.28 35.76
N GLY A 134 21.09 0.23 36.78
CA GLY A 134 21.29 -0.14 38.19
C GLY A 134 20.46 -1.34 38.67
N ARG A 135 19.65 -1.96 37.80
CA ARG A 135 18.80 -3.10 38.17
C ARG A 135 19.62 -4.34 38.51
N ALA A 136 19.30 -4.97 39.64
CA ALA A 136 20.02 -6.14 40.15
C ALA A 136 19.99 -7.33 39.18
N ASP A 137 18.87 -7.53 38.47
CA ASP A 137 18.67 -8.57 37.46
C ASP A 137 19.32 -8.25 36.10
N ARG A 138 20.07 -7.15 36.00
CA ARG A 138 20.81 -6.74 34.80
C ARG A 138 22.33 -6.62 35.04
N VAL A 139 22.80 -6.99 36.24
CA VAL A 139 24.22 -6.89 36.63
C VAL A 139 25.11 -7.83 35.82
N HIS A 140 24.55 -8.90 35.24
CA HIS A 140 25.24 -9.83 34.34
C HIS A 140 25.74 -9.17 33.05
N LEU A 141 25.14 -8.05 32.63
CA LEU A 141 25.60 -7.26 31.48
C LEU A 141 26.81 -6.40 31.90
N PRO A 142 27.93 -6.37 31.15
CA PRO A 142 29.06 -5.50 31.44
C PRO A 142 28.68 -4.02 31.52
N ARG A 143 29.48 -3.22 32.24
CA ARG A 143 29.15 -1.81 32.52
C ARG A 143 29.00 -1.00 31.24
N GLU A 144 29.85 -1.25 30.26
CA GLU A 144 29.89 -0.60 28.95
C GLU A 144 28.58 -0.87 28.19
N ILE A 145 28.14 -2.13 28.17
CA ILE A 145 26.86 -2.53 27.58
C ILE A 145 25.68 -1.87 28.30
N ARG A 146 25.66 -1.90 29.64
CA ARG A 146 24.59 -1.24 30.42
C ARG A 146 24.51 0.26 30.14
N ASN A 147 25.64 0.93 29.97
CA ASN A 147 25.66 2.35 29.62
C ASN A 147 25.06 2.57 28.22
N ALA A 148 25.48 1.78 27.22
CA ALA A 148 24.95 1.87 25.86
C ALA A 148 23.43 1.62 25.81
N LEU A 149 22.95 0.61 26.54
CA LEU A 149 21.51 0.31 26.64
C LEU A 149 20.72 1.41 27.37
N GLN A 150 21.33 2.10 28.34
CA GLN A 150 20.71 3.21 29.06
C GLN A 150 20.56 4.47 28.20
N THR A 151 21.45 4.64 27.22
CA THR A 151 21.45 5.76 26.27
C THR A 151 20.77 5.43 24.95
N ALA A 152 20.30 4.19 24.77
CA ALA A 152 19.63 3.76 23.56
C ALA A 152 18.39 4.65 23.24
N PRO A 153 18.09 4.87 21.95
CA PRO A 153 16.97 5.68 21.53
C PRO A 153 15.63 5.01 21.89
N TRP A 154 14.64 5.81 22.23
CA TRP A 154 13.26 5.34 22.38
C TRP A 154 12.62 5.23 21.01
N LEU A 155 12.54 4.00 20.48
CA LEU A 155 12.03 3.71 19.14
C LEU A 155 10.52 3.41 19.09
N ASN A 156 9.81 3.48 20.22
CA ASN A 156 8.37 3.17 20.36
C ASN A 156 8.00 1.67 20.28
N GLY A 157 6.77 1.34 20.73
CA GLY A 157 6.18 0.00 20.85
C GLY A 157 5.72 -0.67 19.55
N GLY A 158 6.41 -0.42 18.44
CA GLY A 158 6.15 -1.09 17.16
C GLY A 158 6.84 -2.45 17.08
N LEU A 159 7.82 -2.56 16.17
CA LEU A 159 8.63 -3.77 15.94
C LEU A 159 9.23 -4.37 17.23
N PHE A 160 9.57 -3.51 18.20
CA PHE A 160 10.23 -3.88 19.45
C PHE A 160 9.28 -3.99 20.65
N GLU A 161 7.95 -3.97 20.46
CA GLU A 161 7.02 -4.38 21.52
C GLU A 161 6.83 -5.90 21.50
N ARG A 162 6.65 -6.49 22.70
CA ARG A 162 6.30 -7.91 22.80
C ARG A 162 4.89 -8.14 22.25
N ASN A 163 4.77 -9.04 21.28
CA ASN A 163 3.47 -9.42 20.71
C ASN A 163 3.13 -10.89 20.97
N GLU A 164 2.08 -11.39 20.31
CA GLU A 164 1.64 -12.78 20.50
C GLU A 164 2.70 -13.79 20.05
N LEU A 165 3.48 -13.50 19.00
CA LEU A 165 4.55 -14.39 18.52
C LEU A 165 5.61 -14.61 19.61
N ASP A 166 5.94 -13.56 20.37
CA ASP A 166 6.91 -13.61 21.48
C ASP A 166 6.37 -14.32 22.73
N ARG A 167 5.07 -14.58 22.83
CA ARG A 167 4.40 -15.08 24.06
C ARG A 167 3.72 -16.45 23.90
N ARG A 168 3.40 -16.85 22.66
CA ARG A 168 2.52 -17.99 22.38
C ARG A 168 3.12 -19.33 22.80
N TYR A 169 4.43 -19.52 22.60
CA TYR A 169 5.13 -20.75 22.95
C TYR A 169 6.34 -20.47 23.83
N PRO A 170 6.74 -21.43 24.70
CA PRO A 170 8.08 -21.46 25.24
C PRO A 170 9.03 -22.05 24.17
N PHE A 171 9.95 -21.24 23.67
CA PHE A 171 10.94 -21.65 22.67
C PHE A 171 12.29 -20.99 22.96
N LYS A 172 13.35 -21.44 22.30
CA LYS A 172 14.67 -20.82 22.33
C LYS A 172 15.23 -20.63 20.94
N VAL A 173 15.84 -19.46 20.71
CA VAL A 173 16.75 -19.24 19.60
C VAL A 173 18.14 -19.58 20.11
N THR A 174 18.76 -20.59 19.49
CA THR A 174 20.09 -21.07 19.91
C THR A 174 21.16 -20.02 19.63
N ASP A 175 22.25 -20.10 20.39
CA ASP A 175 23.44 -19.27 20.18
C ASP A 175 24.00 -19.46 18.77
N GLN A 176 23.96 -20.71 18.27
CA GLN A 176 24.38 -21.05 16.92
C GLN A 176 23.47 -20.41 15.85
N ALA A 177 22.16 -20.39 16.06
CA ALA A 177 21.22 -19.73 15.14
C ALA A 177 21.42 -18.21 15.11
N PHE A 178 21.64 -17.59 16.27
CA PHE A 178 21.97 -16.17 16.33
C PHE A 178 23.30 -15.87 15.63
N GLU A 179 24.35 -16.65 15.89
CA GLU A 179 25.67 -16.47 15.28
C GLU A 179 25.61 -16.57 13.74
N ARG A 180 24.84 -17.51 13.18
CA ARG A 180 24.61 -17.59 11.72
C ARG A 180 23.95 -16.32 11.17
N SER A 181 22.96 -15.80 11.89
CA SER A 181 22.28 -14.56 11.54
C SER A 181 23.22 -13.36 11.59
N LEU A 182 24.00 -13.22 12.66
CA LEU A 182 24.99 -12.14 12.81
C LEU A 182 26.08 -12.22 11.73
N ASN A 183 26.60 -13.41 11.45
CA ASN A 183 27.62 -13.63 10.43
C ASN A 183 27.11 -13.36 9.01
N LEU A 184 25.82 -13.58 8.74
CA LEU A 184 25.20 -13.14 7.50
C LEU A 184 25.24 -11.62 7.41
N LEU A 185 24.69 -10.92 8.42
CA LEU A 185 24.57 -9.47 8.42
C LEU A 185 25.94 -8.78 8.29
N ASN A 186 26.95 -9.26 9.02
CA ASN A 186 28.29 -8.67 8.98
C ASN A 186 29.04 -8.86 7.65
N ARG A 187 28.60 -9.76 6.76
CA ARG A 187 29.21 -9.94 5.42
C ARG A 187 28.84 -8.82 4.45
N TYR A 188 27.73 -8.14 4.70
CA TYR A 188 27.15 -7.17 3.79
C TYR A 188 27.24 -5.75 4.34
N ASN A 189 27.43 -4.79 3.45
CA ASN A 189 27.39 -3.38 3.80
C ASN A 189 25.94 -2.91 3.80
N PHE A 190 25.48 -2.22 4.84
CA PHE A 190 24.11 -1.72 4.95
C PHE A 190 24.07 -0.20 4.72
N THR A 191 23.42 0.26 3.67
CA THR A 191 23.21 1.70 3.48
C THR A 191 21.89 2.10 4.09
N VAL A 192 21.87 3.19 4.84
CA VAL A 192 20.60 3.66 5.41
C VAL A 192 19.76 4.28 4.29
N ALA A 193 20.38 4.91 3.28
CA ALA A 193 19.70 5.60 2.19
C ALA A 193 19.00 4.60 1.23
N GLU A 194 17.70 4.81 0.97
CA GLU A 194 17.11 4.27 -0.27
C GLU A 194 17.49 5.24 -1.39
N ASP A 195 18.63 4.96 -1.97
CA ASP A 195 19.22 5.58 -3.14
C ASP A 195 18.20 5.93 -4.25
N THR A 196 18.28 7.15 -4.76
CA THR A 196 17.42 7.60 -5.88
C THR A 196 17.75 6.79 -7.13
N PRO A 197 16.85 6.70 -8.14
CA PRO A 197 17.16 5.96 -9.37
C PRO A 197 18.48 6.36 -10.05
N LEU A 198 18.95 7.59 -9.81
CA LEU A 198 20.12 8.21 -10.41
C LEU A 198 21.40 8.08 -9.57
N ASP A 199 21.33 7.66 -8.30
CA ASP A 199 22.46 7.60 -7.38
C ASP A 199 22.40 6.30 -6.58
N GLN A 200 23.16 5.26 -6.98
CA GLN A 200 23.11 3.91 -6.41
C GLN A 200 24.45 3.50 -5.76
N GLU A 201 24.42 3.17 -4.47
CA GLU A 201 25.52 2.57 -3.72
C GLU A 201 25.46 1.03 -3.75
N VAL A 202 26.64 0.38 -3.71
CA VAL A 202 26.77 -1.09 -3.60
C VAL A 202 26.60 -1.51 -2.13
N ALA A 203 25.36 -1.46 -1.63
CA ALA A 203 24.99 -1.79 -0.26
C ALA A 203 23.58 -2.39 -0.16
N VAL A 204 23.28 -3.08 0.94
CA VAL A 204 21.94 -3.54 1.30
C VAL A 204 21.14 -2.35 1.77
N ASP A 205 20.12 -1.99 1.00
CA ASP A 205 19.20 -0.90 1.30
C ASP A 205 17.86 -1.42 1.85
N PRO A 206 17.02 -0.53 2.41
CA PRO A 206 15.70 -0.91 2.90
C PRO A 206 14.71 -1.43 1.84
N GLU A 207 14.92 -1.20 0.54
CA GLU A 207 14.07 -1.78 -0.50
C GLU A 207 14.34 -3.27 -0.69
N MET A 208 15.60 -3.70 -0.59
CA MET A 208 15.98 -5.11 -0.70
C MET A 208 15.21 -5.99 0.29
N LEU A 209 14.84 -5.42 1.45
CA LEU A 209 13.92 -6.06 2.40
C LEU A 209 12.65 -6.52 1.70
N GLY A 210 11.94 -5.62 1.00
CA GLY A 210 10.71 -5.95 0.28
C GLY A 210 10.87 -7.14 -0.66
N ARG A 211 11.93 -7.12 -1.49
CA ARG A 211 12.23 -8.21 -2.43
C ARG A 211 12.52 -9.54 -1.73
N VAL A 212 13.25 -9.50 -0.61
CA VAL A 212 13.55 -10.69 0.20
C VAL A 212 12.27 -11.31 0.76
N TYR A 213 11.37 -10.50 1.31
CA TYR A 213 10.13 -10.99 1.91
C TYR A 213 9.15 -11.54 0.89
N GLU A 214 8.93 -10.80 -0.20
CA GLU A 214 8.05 -11.23 -1.29
C GLU A 214 8.51 -12.58 -1.84
N SER A 215 9.83 -12.77 -1.97
CA SER A 215 10.39 -14.02 -2.47
C SER A 215 10.35 -15.16 -1.44
N LEU A 216 10.49 -14.87 -0.13
CA LEU A 216 10.32 -15.87 0.93
C LEU A 216 8.92 -16.49 0.95
N VAL A 217 7.91 -15.65 0.74
CA VAL A 217 6.51 -16.07 0.62
C VAL A 217 6.28 -16.89 -0.66
N ASN A 218 6.93 -16.50 -1.76
CA ASN A 218 6.87 -17.25 -3.01
C ASN A 218 7.63 -18.59 -2.98
N VAL A 219 8.47 -18.84 -1.97
CA VAL A 219 9.24 -20.09 -1.78
C VAL A 219 8.60 -21.00 -0.73
N SER A 220 7.68 -20.51 0.12
CA SER A 220 7.05 -21.31 1.19
C SER A 220 6.01 -22.32 0.72
N ASP A 221 5.56 -22.26 -0.52
CA ASP A 221 4.72 -23.27 -1.17
C ASP A 221 5.32 -23.62 -2.55
N THR A 222 5.09 -24.83 -3.03
CA THR A 222 5.77 -25.45 -4.19
C THR A 222 6.02 -24.50 -5.37
N VAL A 223 7.19 -24.66 -6.02
CA VAL A 223 7.79 -23.86 -7.12
C VAL A 223 6.83 -23.39 -8.24
N ASP A 224 5.65 -23.99 -8.39
CA ASP A 224 4.58 -23.57 -9.30
C ASP A 224 3.81 -22.30 -8.87
N GLU A 225 4.04 -21.75 -7.68
CA GLU A 225 3.26 -20.63 -7.11
C GLU A 225 3.78 -19.21 -7.38
N ARG A 226 4.94 -19.04 -8.03
CA ARG A 226 5.43 -17.71 -8.47
C ARG A 226 4.38 -16.95 -9.29
N GLY A 227 3.57 -17.67 -10.08
CA GLY A 227 2.46 -17.11 -10.85
C GLY A 227 1.10 -17.09 -10.13
N GLN A 228 0.94 -17.79 -9.01
CA GLN A 228 -0.36 -17.91 -8.31
C GLN A 228 -0.57 -16.83 -7.24
N ALA A 229 0.49 -16.36 -6.58
CA ALA A 229 0.40 -15.26 -5.62
C ALA A 229 0.17 -13.90 -6.32
N GLY A 230 0.60 -13.76 -7.57
CA GLY A 230 0.42 -12.54 -8.37
C GLY A 230 1.19 -11.32 -7.86
N ILE A 231 2.18 -11.52 -6.98
CA ILE A 231 3.00 -10.47 -6.35
C ILE A 231 4.22 -10.24 -7.25
N TYR A 232 4.24 -9.10 -7.95
CA TYR A 232 5.35 -8.71 -8.83
C TYR A 232 6.00 -7.42 -8.31
N TYR A 233 7.32 -7.42 -8.19
CA TYR A 233 8.08 -6.26 -7.74
C TYR A 233 8.11 -5.16 -8.81
N THR A 234 7.55 -3.99 -8.52
CA THR A 234 7.60 -2.82 -9.40
C THR A 234 8.96 -2.11 -9.26
N PRO A 235 9.72 -1.89 -10.34
CA PRO A 235 11.00 -1.20 -10.22
C PRO A 235 10.83 0.28 -9.83
N ARG A 236 11.89 0.83 -9.20
CA ARG A 236 11.88 2.19 -8.61
C ARG A 236 11.51 3.29 -9.60
N VAL A 237 11.99 3.14 -10.85
CA VAL A 237 11.83 4.15 -11.89
C VAL A 237 10.36 4.30 -12.26
N GLU A 238 9.65 3.18 -12.38
CA GLU A 238 8.21 3.14 -12.61
C GLU A 238 7.44 3.70 -11.41
N ILE A 239 7.87 3.40 -10.18
CA ILE A 239 7.25 3.95 -8.98
C ILE A 239 7.40 5.49 -8.95
N ASP A 240 8.61 6.02 -9.12
CA ASP A 240 8.89 7.45 -9.15
C ASP A 240 8.09 8.14 -10.26
N LEU A 241 8.09 7.56 -11.47
CA LEU A 241 7.31 8.05 -12.60
C LEU A 241 5.81 8.11 -12.26
N MET A 242 5.24 7.03 -11.71
CA MET A 242 3.82 6.96 -11.36
C MET A 242 3.44 7.98 -10.29
N CYS A 243 4.28 8.15 -9.26
CA CYS A 243 4.09 9.17 -8.22
C CYS A 243 4.07 10.58 -8.82
N ARG A 244 5.03 10.92 -9.68
CA ARG A 244 5.13 12.22 -10.35
C ARG A 244 3.96 12.48 -11.29
N LEU A 245 3.60 11.51 -12.14
CA LEU A 245 2.47 11.63 -13.07
C LEU A 245 1.15 11.90 -12.33
N ALA A 246 0.88 11.15 -11.26
CA ALA A 246 -0.33 11.33 -10.45
C ALA A 246 -0.33 12.70 -9.76
N LEU A 247 0.81 13.12 -9.21
CA LEU A 247 0.94 14.42 -8.54
C LEU A 247 0.75 15.59 -9.50
N VAL A 248 1.32 15.52 -10.72
CA VAL A 248 1.09 16.51 -11.78
C VAL A 248 -0.39 16.60 -12.14
N ASP A 249 -1.06 15.46 -12.35
CA ASP A 249 -2.49 15.44 -12.70
C ASP A 249 -3.35 16.09 -11.61
N TRP A 250 -3.07 15.76 -10.34
CA TRP A 250 -3.78 16.28 -9.18
C TRP A 250 -3.53 17.76 -8.94
N LEU A 251 -2.27 18.23 -9.02
CA LEU A 251 -1.95 19.65 -8.92
C LEU A 251 -2.64 20.45 -10.03
N CYS A 252 -2.68 19.92 -11.25
CA CYS A 252 -3.40 20.56 -12.35
C CYS A 252 -4.91 20.59 -12.16
N ASN A 253 -5.51 19.59 -11.49
CA ASN A 253 -6.93 19.63 -11.15
C ASN A 253 -7.26 20.79 -10.20
N HIS A 254 -6.35 21.13 -9.30
CA HIS A 254 -6.55 22.18 -8.29
C HIS A 254 -6.12 23.58 -8.77
N LEU A 255 -5.00 23.66 -9.49
CA LEU A 255 -4.40 24.93 -9.91
C LEU A 255 -4.93 25.42 -11.27
N GLY A 256 -5.55 24.55 -12.06
CA GLY A 256 -5.95 24.81 -13.43
C GLY A 256 -5.09 24.07 -14.44
N ARG A 257 -5.74 23.46 -15.44
CA ARG A 257 -5.09 22.64 -16.47
C ARG A 257 -4.24 23.45 -17.45
N ASP A 258 -4.48 24.77 -17.55
CA ASP A 258 -3.67 25.73 -18.28
C ASP A 258 -2.26 25.90 -17.69
N ARG A 259 -2.05 25.51 -16.43
CA ARG A 259 -0.75 25.58 -15.74
C ARG A 259 0.07 24.29 -15.86
N PHE A 260 -0.34 23.36 -16.72
CA PHE A 260 0.30 22.05 -16.86
C PHE A 260 1.81 22.14 -17.09
N ALA A 261 2.28 23.02 -17.99
CA ALA A 261 3.71 23.15 -18.28
C ALA A 261 4.53 23.51 -17.03
N LEU A 262 4.08 24.50 -16.25
CA LEU A 262 4.74 24.92 -15.00
C LEU A 262 4.75 23.81 -13.94
N VAL A 263 3.61 23.13 -13.76
CA VAL A 263 3.49 22.04 -12.78
C VAL A 263 4.35 20.85 -13.18
N ASN A 264 4.36 20.50 -14.47
CA ASN A 264 5.15 19.41 -15.01
C ASN A 264 6.66 19.69 -14.88
N GLU A 265 7.10 20.92 -15.20
CA GLU A 265 8.48 21.36 -15.00
C GLU A 265 8.90 21.25 -13.52
N LEU A 266 8.08 21.77 -12.60
CA LEU A 266 8.33 21.70 -11.16
C LEU A 266 8.50 20.26 -10.66
N VAL A 267 7.60 19.35 -11.06
CA VAL A 267 7.56 17.98 -10.55
C VAL A 267 8.59 17.08 -11.22
N PHE A 268 9.02 17.37 -12.45
CA PHE A 268 10.01 16.57 -13.18
C PHE A 268 11.41 17.20 -13.22
N SER A 269 11.66 18.31 -12.52
CA SER A 269 13.01 18.86 -12.36
C SER A 269 13.80 18.02 -11.35
N LEU A 270 14.71 17.17 -11.82
CA LEU A 270 15.47 16.24 -10.98
C LEU A 270 16.83 16.80 -10.59
N GLU A 271 17.47 17.54 -11.50
CA GLU A 271 18.79 18.11 -11.28
C GLU A 271 18.73 19.47 -10.56
N PRO A 272 19.74 19.82 -9.73
CA PRO A 272 19.72 21.08 -8.97
C PRO A 272 19.53 22.35 -9.81
N ASP A 273 20.12 22.39 -11.01
CA ASP A 273 19.99 23.53 -11.93
C ASP A 273 18.57 23.60 -12.51
N GLU A 274 17.98 22.47 -12.89
CA GLU A 274 16.58 22.38 -13.34
C GLU A 274 15.61 22.79 -12.24
N GLN A 275 15.86 22.35 -11.00
CA GLN A 275 15.04 22.71 -9.85
C GLN A 275 15.04 24.21 -9.59
N THR A 276 16.22 24.84 -9.69
CA THR A 276 16.36 26.29 -9.51
C THR A 276 15.55 27.04 -10.56
N GLN A 277 15.66 26.64 -11.83
CA GLN A 277 14.89 27.24 -12.91
C GLN A 277 13.38 27.08 -12.74
N ALA A 278 12.93 25.86 -12.42
CA ALA A 278 11.51 25.58 -12.18
C ALA A 278 10.98 26.40 -11.00
N ASP A 279 11.77 26.54 -9.94
CA ASP A 279 11.40 27.31 -8.75
C ASP A 279 11.23 28.80 -9.08
N GLU A 280 12.08 29.36 -9.94
CA GLU A 280 11.95 30.75 -10.44
C GLU A 280 10.67 30.94 -11.26
N HIS A 281 10.36 30.01 -12.17
CA HIS A 281 9.13 30.07 -12.99
C HIS A 281 7.86 30.00 -12.13
N VAL A 282 7.84 29.13 -11.11
CA VAL A 282 6.72 29.01 -10.15
C VAL A 282 6.60 30.27 -9.29
N SER A 283 7.72 30.88 -8.91
CA SER A 283 7.77 32.16 -8.19
C SER A 283 7.18 33.30 -9.01
N ASN A 284 7.57 33.41 -10.28
CA ASN A 284 7.04 34.42 -11.20
C ASN A 284 5.52 34.28 -11.42
N ALA A 285 4.99 33.06 -11.33
CA ALA A 285 3.56 32.78 -11.39
C ALA A 285 2.82 32.96 -10.05
N ASN A 286 3.53 33.28 -8.96
CA ASN A 286 3.00 33.41 -7.59
C ASN A 286 2.24 32.18 -7.08
N LEU A 287 2.71 30.96 -7.42
CA LEU A 287 1.99 29.72 -7.11
C LEU A 287 2.44 29.01 -5.84
N TRP A 288 3.56 29.41 -5.24
CA TRP A 288 4.11 28.76 -4.05
C TRP A 288 3.15 28.64 -2.85
N PRO A 289 2.36 29.67 -2.50
CA PRO A 289 1.41 29.55 -1.39
C PRO A 289 0.36 28.46 -1.62
N ASP A 290 -0.15 28.35 -2.85
CA ASP A 290 -1.14 27.32 -3.20
C ASP A 290 -0.51 25.94 -3.28
N ILE A 291 0.68 25.82 -3.90
CA ILE A 291 1.41 24.55 -3.99
C ILE A 291 1.77 24.04 -2.59
N HIS A 292 2.31 24.91 -1.73
CA HIS A 292 2.65 24.56 -0.35
C HIS A 292 1.42 24.05 0.41
N ARG A 293 0.30 24.79 0.34
CA ARG A 293 -0.97 24.39 0.98
C ARG A 293 -1.47 23.04 0.46
N LEU A 294 -1.41 22.81 -0.85
CA LEU A 294 -1.81 21.56 -1.48
C LEU A 294 -0.92 20.40 -1.02
N LEU A 295 0.40 20.51 -1.15
CA LEU A 295 1.36 19.49 -0.74
C LEU A 295 1.28 19.16 0.76
N CYS A 296 0.96 20.14 1.62
CA CYS A 296 0.73 19.90 3.05
C CYS A 296 -0.53 19.07 3.37
N SER A 297 -1.42 18.89 2.39
CA SER A 297 -2.77 18.36 2.59
C SER A 297 -3.08 17.10 1.78
N VAL A 298 -2.25 16.79 0.79
CA VAL A 298 -2.40 15.68 -0.15
C VAL A 298 -2.47 14.34 0.59
N THR A 299 -3.32 13.44 0.09
CA THR A 299 -3.48 12.07 0.62
C THR A 299 -3.25 11.04 -0.48
N VAL A 300 -2.31 10.13 -0.24
CA VAL A 300 -1.84 9.08 -1.14
C VAL A 300 -2.18 7.72 -0.57
N CYS A 301 -2.83 6.88 -1.37
CA CYS A 301 -3.20 5.54 -0.97
C CYS A 301 -2.66 4.48 -1.93
N ASP A 302 -2.11 3.41 -1.38
CA ASP A 302 -1.89 2.13 -2.07
C ASP A 302 -2.80 1.03 -1.48
N PRO A 303 -3.81 0.52 -2.22
CA PRO A 303 -4.76 -0.46 -1.71
C PRO A 303 -4.24 -1.91 -1.74
N ALA A 304 -3.04 -2.16 -2.25
CA ALA A 304 -2.34 -3.44 -2.25
C ALA A 304 -0.84 -3.18 -2.06
N CYS A 305 -0.49 -2.57 -0.92
CA CYS A 305 0.79 -1.89 -0.77
C CYS A 305 2.00 -2.79 -0.70
N GLY A 306 1.82 -4.10 -0.47
CA GLY A 306 2.91 -5.04 -0.32
C GLY A 306 3.93 -4.53 0.71
N SER A 307 5.20 -4.55 0.32
CA SER A 307 6.33 -4.04 1.11
C SER A 307 6.41 -2.51 1.21
N GLY A 308 5.43 -1.76 0.69
CA GLY A 308 5.32 -0.30 0.86
C GLY A 308 6.07 0.55 -0.17
N SER A 309 6.48 -0.02 -1.31
CA SER A 309 7.33 0.69 -2.29
C SER A 309 6.69 1.97 -2.85
N PHE A 310 5.39 1.99 -3.14
CA PHE A 310 4.70 3.22 -3.57
C PHE A 310 4.55 4.25 -2.44
N LEU A 311 4.47 3.81 -1.18
CA LEU A 311 4.42 4.72 -0.03
C LEU A 311 5.77 5.43 0.13
N VAL A 312 6.87 4.71 0.01
CA VAL A 312 8.23 5.28 0.06
C VAL A 312 8.50 6.17 -1.16
N GLY A 313 8.12 5.74 -2.36
CA GLY A 313 8.24 6.57 -3.57
C GLY A 313 7.47 7.89 -3.44
N ALA A 314 6.23 7.84 -2.95
CA ALA A 314 5.44 9.03 -2.70
C ALA A 314 6.05 9.91 -1.59
N LEU A 315 6.60 9.31 -0.53
CA LEU A 315 7.31 10.04 0.52
C LEU A 315 8.45 10.88 -0.06
N ASN A 316 9.30 10.27 -0.90
CA ASN A 316 10.48 10.93 -1.46
C ASN A 316 10.10 12.09 -2.39
N VAL A 317 9.13 11.88 -3.29
CA VAL A 317 8.65 12.94 -4.21
C VAL A 317 8.01 14.09 -3.42
N LEU A 318 7.20 13.79 -2.40
CA LEU A 318 6.56 14.81 -1.57
C LEU A 318 7.58 15.55 -0.69
N ASP A 319 8.59 14.86 -0.16
CA ASP A 319 9.61 15.47 0.69
C ASP A 319 10.44 16.52 -0.07
N ASP A 320 10.88 16.18 -1.29
CA ASP A 320 11.61 17.10 -2.17
C ASP A 320 10.79 18.37 -2.46
N LEU A 321 9.57 18.20 -2.98
CA LEU A 321 8.73 19.32 -3.40
C LEU A 321 8.29 20.18 -2.22
N LEU A 322 8.02 19.56 -1.07
CA LEU A 322 7.63 20.28 0.13
C LEU A 322 8.82 21.03 0.74
N ALA A 323 10.03 20.48 0.69
CA ALA A 323 11.25 21.19 1.10
C ALA A 323 11.50 22.42 0.21
N ARG A 324 11.30 22.30 -1.11
CA ARG A 324 11.34 23.44 -2.05
C ARG A 324 10.27 24.48 -1.71
N ALA A 325 9.02 24.06 -1.57
CA ALA A 325 7.92 24.96 -1.26
C ALA A 325 8.12 25.72 0.08
N GLN A 326 8.57 25.02 1.12
CA GLN A 326 8.84 25.60 2.45
C GLN A 326 9.93 26.68 2.42
N ARG A 327 11.01 26.46 1.65
CA ARG A 327 12.05 27.48 1.45
C ARG A 327 11.47 28.75 0.84
N GLN A 328 10.55 28.60 -0.11
CA GLN A 328 9.96 29.71 -0.86
C GLN A 328 8.89 30.47 -0.06
N VAL A 329 8.14 29.79 0.82
CA VAL A 329 7.15 30.44 1.69
C VAL A 329 7.71 30.88 3.05
N GLY A 330 8.95 30.53 3.39
CA GLY A 330 9.61 30.91 4.64
C GLY A 330 9.22 30.06 5.86
N GLU A 331 8.65 28.87 5.66
CA GLU A 331 8.22 27.94 6.72
C GLU A 331 9.19 26.75 6.82
N LEU A 332 10.42 27.00 7.30
CA LEU A 332 11.44 25.97 7.40
C LEU A 332 11.11 24.93 8.48
N GLU A 333 11.10 23.65 8.08
CA GLU A 333 10.89 22.48 8.94
C GLU A 333 12.10 21.54 8.81
N ARG A 334 12.50 20.86 9.90
CA ARG A 334 13.57 19.87 9.84
C ARG A 334 13.15 18.71 8.92
N PRO A 335 14.06 18.09 8.13
CA PRO A 335 13.71 16.98 7.25
C PRO A 335 12.93 15.86 7.94
N TYR A 336 13.35 15.49 9.15
CA TYR A 336 12.65 14.51 9.96
C TYR A 336 11.19 14.90 10.29
N ASP A 337 10.96 16.13 10.74
CA ASP A 337 9.61 16.60 11.09
C ASP A 337 8.71 16.65 9.84
N ARG A 338 9.28 17.08 8.71
CA ARG A 338 8.61 17.09 7.40
C ARG A 338 8.22 15.70 6.94
N LYS A 339 9.16 14.75 6.89
CA LYS A 339 8.87 13.35 6.54
C LYS A 339 7.86 12.71 7.50
N LYS A 340 8.00 12.94 8.80
CA LYS A 340 7.06 12.44 9.83
C LYS A 340 5.65 12.98 9.59
N ARG A 341 5.52 14.25 9.22
CA ARG A 341 4.24 14.88 8.84
C ARG A 341 3.68 14.30 7.53
N ILE A 342 4.52 14.04 6.53
CA ILE A 342 4.09 13.39 5.28
C ILE A 342 3.52 12.00 5.60
N VAL A 343 4.23 11.19 6.38
CA VAL A 343 3.77 9.87 6.82
C VAL A 343 2.46 9.97 7.63
N GLU A 344 2.29 10.98 8.49
CA GLU A 344 1.06 11.16 9.26
C GLU A 344 -0.13 11.60 8.42
N ARG A 345 0.06 12.54 7.50
CA ARG A 345 -1.05 13.24 6.85
C ARG A 345 -1.35 12.74 5.45
N SER A 346 -0.37 12.11 4.83
CA SER A 346 -0.40 11.84 3.40
C SER A 346 -0.41 10.37 3.07
N LEU A 347 0.30 9.50 3.80
CA LEU A 347 0.52 8.12 3.33
C LEU A 347 -0.42 7.10 3.96
N TYR A 348 -1.06 6.28 3.12
CA TYR A 348 -2.01 5.25 3.51
C TYR A 348 -1.80 3.97 2.69
N GLY A 349 -1.78 2.82 3.35
CA GLY A 349 -1.54 1.52 2.72
C GLY A 349 -2.49 0.44 3.23
N VAL A 350 -2.85 -0.50 2.36
CA VAL A 350 -3.61 -1.70 2.74
C VAL A 350 -2.97 -2.92 2.09
N ASP A 351 -2.82 -3.98 2.87
CA ASP A 351 -2.46 -5.29 2.33
C ASP A 351 -3.20 -6.40 3.07
N VAL A 352 -3.43 -7.54 2.42
CA VAL A 352 -4.08 -8.70 3.04
C VAL A 352 -3.12 -9.50 3.91
N LYS A 353 -1.81 -9.33 3.74
CA LYS A 353 -0.76 -10.06 4.45
C LYS A 353 -0.19 -9.21 5.59
N GLY A 354 -0.28 -9.73 6.82
CA GLY A 354 0.26 -9.07 8.01
C GLY A 354 1.75 -8.76 7.94
N TRP A 355 2.54 -9.68 7.41
CA TRP A 355 3.98 -9.46 7.24
C TRP A 355 4.29 -8.35 6.24
N ALA A 356 3.52 -8.19 5.16
CA ALA A 356 3.75 -7.17 4.15
C ALA A 356 3.56 -5.77 4.75
N VAL A 357 2.49 -5.61 5.54
CA VAL A 357 2.25 -4.41 6.35
C VAL A 357 3.42 -4.12 7.29
N GLN A 358 3.94 -5.12 8.01
CA GLN A 358 5.10 -4.94 8.91
C GLN A 358 6.36 -4.47 8.17
N VAL A 359 6.60 -4.98 6.96
CA VAL A 359 7.73 -4.56 6.11
C VAL A 359 7.55 -3.13 5.61
N ALA A 360 6.34 -2.76 5.19
CA ALA A 360 6.02 -1.40 4.80
C ALA A 360 6.22 -0.41 5.96
N GLU A 361 5.77 -0.77 7.16
CA GLU A 361 6.01 0.02 8.38
C GLU A 361 7.52 0.15 8.67
N LEU A 362 8.27 -0.94 8.55
CA LEU A 362 9.71 -0.97 8.75
C LEU A 362 10.44 -0.01 7.80
N ARG A 363 10.11 -0.06 6.50
CA ARG A 363 10.71 0.82 5.50
C ARG A 363 10.39 2.29 5.75
N LEU A 364 9.13 2.61 6.07
CA LEU A 364 8.75 3.98 6.43
C LEU A 364 9.48 4.48 7.68
N TRP A 365 9.70 3.62 8.69
CA TRP A 365 10.52 3.99 9.84
C TRP A 365 11.98 4.22 9.46
N LEU A 366 12.57 3.37 8.62
CA LEU A 366 13.93 3.58 8.12
C LEU A 366 14.04 4.92 7.39
N GLN A 367 13.06 5.29 6.56
CA GLN A 367 13.00 6.61 5.91
C GLN A 367 13.02 7.80 6.87
N LEU A 368 12.42 7.65 8.05
CA LEU A 368 12.49 8.66 9.10
C LEU A 368 13.86 8.70 9.79
N LEU A 369 14.61 7.60 9.82
CA LEU A 369 15.91 7.52 10.48
C LEU A 369 17.06 8.04 9.61
N ILE A 370 16.98 7.94 8.29
CA ILE A 370 18.06 8.29 7.36
C ILE A 370 18.50 9.75 7.53
N ASP A 371 17.54 10.68 7.55
CA ASP A 371 17.79 12.12 7.47
C ASP A 371 17.74 12.83 8.83
N THR A 372 18.04 12.09 9.90
CA THR A 372 17.94 12.62 11.26
C THR A 372 19.27 13.08 11.81
N GLU A 373 19.44 14.40 11.90
CA GLU A 373 20.19 15.01 12.99
C GLU A 373 19.23 15.23 14.18
N ILE A 374 18.80 14.13 14.80
CA ILE A 374 18.05 14.22 16.07
C ILE A 374 19.07 14.43 17.19
N ASP A 375 18.83 15.44 18.02
CA ASP A 375 19.62 15.65 19.23
C ASP A 375 19.56 14.41 20.14
N VAL A 376 20.71 13.97 20.66
CA VAL A 376 20.83 12.79 21.54
C VAL A 376 19.88 12.86 22.75
N ASN A 377 19.55 14.06 23.22
CA ASN A 377 18.58 14.27 24.29
C ASN A 377 17.13 14.01 23.83
N GLU A 378 16.78 14.38 22.60
CA GLU A 378 15.45 14.11 22.03
C GLU A 378 15.19 12.61 21.86
N LEU A 379 16.24 11.83 21.53
CA LEU A 379 16.16 10.37 21.36
C LEU A 379 15.64 9.64 22.62
N ARG A 380 15.75 10.24 23.80
CA ARG A 380 15.41 9.60 25.09
C ARG A 380 14.10 10.10 25.71
N VAL A 381 13.69 11.32 25.36
CA VAL A 381 12.58 12.01 26.04
C VAL A 381 11.24 11.67 25.39
N GLN A 382 11.23 11.43 24.08
CA GLN A 382 10.03 11.10 23.32
C GLN A 382 10.31 9.97 22.35
N PRO A 383 9.30 9.17 21.97
CA PRO A 383 9.52 8.13 20.99
C PRO A 383 9.79 8.75 19.63
N VAL A 384 10.89 8.33 19.03
CA VAL A 384 11.33 8.78 17.71
C VAL A 384 10.30 8.30 16.68
N LEU A 385 10.06 6.99 16.61
CA LEU A 385 9.21 6.44 15.58
C LEU A 385 7.71 6.62 15.92
N PRO A 386 6.89 7.11 14.97
CA PRO A 386 5.45 7.18 15.14
C PRO A 386 4.81 5.79 15.05
N ASN A 387 3.59 5.66 15.58
CA ASN A 387 2.79 4.46 15.40
C ASN A 387 2.13 4.43 14.00
N LEU A 388 2.42 3.41 13.20
CA LEU A 388 1.96 3.30 11.81
C LEU A 388 0.72 2.39 11.61
N SER A 389 0.27 1.68 12.65
CA SER A 389 -0.76 0.64 12.55
C SER A 389 -2.15 1.12 12.09
N PHE A 390 -2.36 2.44 12.01
CA PHE A 390 -3.58 3.05 11.47
C PHE A 390 -3.38 3.73 10.12
N LYS A 391 -2.16 3.73 9.59
CA LYS A 391 -1.77 4.24 8.27
C LYS A 391 -1.55 3.12 7.28
N VAL A 392 -0.92 2.03 7.71
CA VAL A 392 -0.79 0.79 6.94
C VAL A 392 -1.63 -0.29 7.63
N ARG A 393 -2.60 -0.88 6.93
CA ARG A 393 -3.64 -1.73 7.53
C ARG A 393 -3.64 -3.12 6.90
N VAL A 394 -3.81 -4.13 7.74
CA VAL A 394 -4.15 -5.48 7.27
C VAL A 394 -5.64 -5.53 6.93
N GLY A 395 -6.00 -5.95 5.72
CA GLY A 395 -7.40 -6.11 5.32
C GLY A 395 -7.63 -6.37 3.84
N ASP A 396 -8.81 -6.88 3.51
CA ASP A 396 -9.28 -6.99 2.12
C ASP A 396 -9.76 -5.62 1.63
N SER A 397 -8.99 -5.01 0.73
CA SER A 397 -9.29 -3.70 0.16
C SER A 397 -10.50 -3.69 -0.78
N LEU A 398 -10.90 -4.85 -1.33
CA LEU A 398 -11.95 -4.99 -2.32
C LEU A 398 -13.31 -5.31 -1.70
N VAL A 399 -13.36 -6.29 -0.80
CA VAL A 399 -14.59 -6.81 -0.20
C VAL A 399 -14.73 -6.35 1.25
N GLN A 400 -15.58 -5.34 1.48
CA GLN A 400 -15.83 -4.77 2.80
C GLN A 400 -17.11 -5.35 3.41
N ARG A 401 -17.03 -6.54 4.04
CA ARG A 401 -18.23 -7.18 4.64
C ARG A 401 -18.06 -7.44 6.13
N ILE A 402 -19.17 -7.36 6.86
CA ILE A 402 -19.30 -7.89 8.22
C ILE A 402 -20.40 -8.95 8.18
N GLY A 403 -20.02 -10.21 8.34
CA GLY A 403 -20.90 -11.32 8.01
C GLY A 403 -21.39 -11.22 6.57
N ASN A 404 -22.71 -11.22 6.37
CA ASN A 404 -23.32 -11.10 5.04
C ASN A 404 -23.68 -9.65 4.64
N VAL A 405 -23.33 -8.65 5.46
CA VAL A 405 -23.66 -7.25 5.18
C VAL A 405 -22.49 -6.56 4.49
N ASP A 406 -22.74 -5.93 3.35
CA ASP A 406 -21.80 -5.04 2.69
C ASP A 406 -21.74 -3.69 3.41
N MET A 407 -20.53 -3.32 3.83
CA MET A 407 -20.24 -2.09 4.56
C MET A 407 -19.70 -0.97 3.65
N ALA A 408 -19.58 -1.19 2.34
CA ALA A 408 -19.09 -0.20 1.38
C ALA A 408 -20.00 1.04 1.22
N HIS A 409 -21.16 1.07 1.89
CA HIS A 409 -22.20 2.10 1.74
C HIS A 409 -22.47 2.94 2.98
N LEU A 410 -21.52 3.02 3.90
CA LEU A 410 -21.64 3.81 5.13
C LEU A 410 -21.67 5.33 4.93
N GLY A 411 -21.81 5.80 3.69
CA GLY A 411 -21.72 7.19 3.27
C GLY A 411 -22.27 8.21 4.27
N GLN A 412 -21.53 9.32 4.40
CA GLN A 412 -21.68 10.41 5.37
C GLN A 412 -23.10 11.03 5.51
N GLY A 413 -24.02 10.73 4.59
CA GLY A 413 -25.41 11.22 4.60
C GLY A 413 -26.40 10.38 5.41
N ARG A 414 -26.04 9.16 5.84
CA ARG A 414 -26.96 8.23 6.54
C ARG A 414 -26.71 8.07 8.04
N LEU A 415 -25.63 8.65 8.55
CA LEU A 415 -25.23 8.46 9.95
C LEU A 415 -25.87 9.53 10.85
N SER A 416 -26.41 9.10 11.99
CA SER A 416 -26.92 9.98 13.03
C SER A 416 -25.85 10.92 13.59
N ALA A 417 -26.27 12.07 14.13
CA ALA A 417 -25.37 13.03 14.77
C ALA A 417 -24.52 12.42 15.92
N PRO A 418 -25.05 11.55 16.79
CA PRO A 418 -24.24 10.85 17.80
C PRO A 418 -23.14 9.99 17.19
N LEU A 419 -23.42 9.30 16.09
CA LEU A 419 -22.45 8.44 15.40
C LEU A 419 -21.36 9.26 14.72
N LYS A 420 -21.72 10.38 14.07
CA LYS A 420 -20.75 11.37 13.57
C LYS A 420 -19.84 11.90 14.67
N GLY A 421 -20.39 12.16 15.86
CA GLY A 421 -19.62 12.55 17.04
C GLY A 421 -18.64 11.48 17.52
N ARG A 422 -19.02 10.19 17.48
CA ARG A 422 -18.13 9.06 17.79
C ARG A 422 -16.99 8.95 16.78
N ILE A 423 -17.30 9.02 15.48
CA ILE A 423 -16.34 8.98 14.38
C ILE A 423 -15.31 10.13 14.51
N THR A 424 -15.77 11.32 14.88
CA THR A 424 -14.87 12.49 15.12
C THR A 424 -13.92 12.24 16.28
N ARG A 425 -14.39 11.63 17.39
CA ARG A 425 -13.52 11.27 18.52
C ARG A 425 -12.52 10.19 18.14
N LEU A 426 -12.93 9.18 17.37
CA LEU A 426 -12.05 8.14 16.85
C LEU A 426 -10.94 8.73 15.99
N LYS A 427 -11.28 9.64 15.07
CA LYS A 427 -10.30 10.39 14.25
C LYS A 427 -9.26 11.10 15.11
N ALA A 428 -9.70 11.86 16.11
CA ALA A 428 -8.79 12.58 17.01
C ALA A 428 -7.91 11.63 17.83
N ALA A 429 -8.44 10.48 18.25
CA ALA A 429 -7.69 9.48 18.99
C ALA A 429 -6.61 8.80 18.14
N LYS A 430 -6.91 8.44 16.88
CA LYS A 430 -5.94 7.90 15.93
C LYS A 430 -4.75 8.85 15.68
N SER A 431 -5.03 10.13 15.48
CA SER A 431 -3.96 11.13 15.28
C SER A 431 -3.09 11.29 16.54
N ARG A 432 -3.69 11.34 17.74
CA ARG A 432 -2.91 11.36 19.00
C ARG A 432 -2.04 10.12 19.18
N TYR A 433 -2.56 8.94 18.83
CA TYR A 433 -1.83 7.69 18.92
C TYR A 433 -0.62 7.63 17.97
N PHE A 434 -0.76 8.15 16.75
CA PHE A 434 0.35 8.29 15.81
C PHE A 434 1.52 9.08 16.42
N TYR A 435 1.23 10.22 17.06
CA TYR A 435 2.23 11.08 17.70
C TYR A 435 2.65 10.63 19.11
N ASN A 436 2.25 9.43 19.55
CA ASN A 436 2.57 8.91 20.87
C ASN A 436 2.11 9.80 22.04
N GLN A 437 1.04 10.56 21.84
CA GLN A 437 0.51 11.46 22.86
C GLN A 437 -0.34 10.66 23.86
N ALA A 438 0.11 10.61 25.12
CA ALA A 438 -0.58 9.89 26.18
C ALA A 438 -1.98 10.48 26.45
N ASP A 439 -3.02 9.65 26.32
CA ASP A 439 -4.39 9.95 26.74
C ASP A 439 -4.92 8.76 27.55
N ALA A 440 -5.32 8.99 28.80
CA ALA A 440 -5.77 7.95 29.72
C ALA A 440 -6.95 7.11 29.16
N ALA A 441 -7.75 7.69 28.24
CA ALA A 441 -8.92 7.03 27.67
C ALA A 441 -8.62 6.06 26.52
N LEU A 442 -7.63 6.32 25.66
CA LEU A 442 -7.38 5.58 24.39
C LEU A 442 -5.88 5.35 24.09
N SER A 443 -5.09 5.09 25.14
CA SER A 443 -3.63 4.96 25.10
C SER A 443 -3.05 3.68 24.52
N SER A 444 -3.85 2.72 24.03
CA SER A 444 -3.33 1.45 23.52
C SER A 444 -4.01 1.01 22.22
N PRO A 445 -3.33 0.24 21.35
CA PRO A 445 -3.91 -0.24 20.10
C PRO A 445 -5.18 -1.05 20.34
N ALA A 446 -5.21 -1.89 21.39
CA ALA A 446 -6.39 -2.67 21.76
C ALA A 446 -7.61 -1.78 22.11
N LYS A 447 -7.41 -0.64 22.77
CA LYS A 447 -8.51 0.31 23.08
C LYS A 447 -9.04 0.97 21.82
N LEU A 448 -8.17 1.36 20.88
CA LEU A 448 -8.57 1.94 19.61
C LEU A 448 -9.32 0.93 18.73
N GLN A 449 -8.82 -0.30 18.63
CA GLN A 449 -9.50 -1.40 17.95
C GLN A 449 -10.88 -1.68 18.57
N HIS A 450 -10.99 -1.66 19.89
CA HIS A 450 -12.26 -1.79 20.58
C HIS A 450 -13.25 -0.66 20.24
N GLU A 451 -12.77 0.58 20.14
CA GLU A 451 -13.60 1.70 19.69
C GLU A 451 -14.03 1.56 18.21
N GLU A 452 -13.16 1.06 17.31
CA GLU A 452 -13.55 0.75 15.94
C GLU A 452 -14.69 -0.29 15.91
N LEU A 453 -14.59 -1.37 16.69
CA LEU A 453 -15.65 -2.37 16.84
C LEU A 453 -16.94 -1.76 17.38
N ASN A 454 -16.85 -0.86 18.35
CA ASN A 454 -18.02 -0.17 18.92
C ASN A 454 -18.68 0.78 17.90
N VAL A 455 -17.90 1.39 17.00
CA VAL A 455 -18.44 2.19 15.88
C VAL A 455 -19.19 1.28 14.91
N PHE A 456 -18.63 0.13 14.52
CA PHE A 456 -19.33 -0.83 13.65
C PHE A 456 -20.64 -1.35 14.28
N ARG A 457 -20.62 -1.68 15.57
CA ARG A 457 -21.84 -2.08 16.29
C ARG A 457 -22.90 -0.99 16.28
N ALA A 458 -22.50 0.26 16.54
CA ALA A 458 -23.42 1.40 16.53
C ALA A 458 -24.03 1.65 15.14
N ILE A 459 -23.24 1.49 14.08
CA ILE A 459 -23.71 1.54 12.69
C ILE A 459 -24.79 0.48 12.43
N LEU A 460 -24.52 -0.77 12.79
CA LEU A 460 -25.45 -1.87 12.54
C LEU A 460 -26.71 -1.74 13.41
N ASP A 461 -26.59 -1.26 14.64
CA ASP A 461 -27.73 -0.97 15.52
C ASP A 461 -28.63 0.14 14.93
N GLU A 462 -28.05 1.18 14.31
CA GLU A 462 -28.81 2.23 13.62
C GLU A 462 -29.53 1.71 12.37
N GLU A 463 -28.87 0.83 11.59
CA GLU A 463 -29.50 0.20 10.42
C GLU A 463 -30.63 -0.77 10.84
N LEU A 464 -30.45 -1.53 11.91
CA LEU A 464 -31.52 -2.38 12.48
C LEU A 464 -32.74 -1.55 12.88
N ALA A 465 -32.53 -0.44 13.58
CA ALA A 465 -33.61 0.45 13.98
C ALA A 465 -34.36 1.02 12.76
N ARG A 466 -33.64 1.35 11.68
CA ARG A 466 -34.23 1.82 10.41
C ARG A 466 -35.07 0.73 9.73
N LEU A 467 -34.54 -0.48 9.64
CA LEU A 467 -35.25 -1.62 9.05
C LEU A 467 -36.51 -1.97 9.87
N ASP A 468 -36.43 -1.91 11.20
CA ASP A 468 -37.56 -2.13 12.10
C ASP A 468 -38.66 -1.08 11.91
N ALA A 469 -38.30 0.20 11.83
CA ALA A 469 -39.24 1.28 11.53
C ALA A 469 -39.93 1.06 10.17
N ARG A 470 -39.16 0.69 9.13
CA ARG A 470 -39.71 0.45 7.79
C ARG A 470 -40.65 -0.76 7.73
N LEU A 471 -40.31 -1.83 8.45
CA LEU A 471 -41.17 -3.00 8.59
C LEU A 471 -42.46 -2.67 9.33
N GLN A 472 -42.41 -1.78 10.33
CA GLN A 472 -43.60 -1.29 11.04
C GLN A 472 -44.50 -0.44 10.13
N GLU A 473 -43.94 0.46 9.33
CA GLU A 473 -44.68 1.25 8.32
C GLU A 473 -45.41 0.34 7.32
N LEU A 474 -44.72 -0.66 6.76
CA LEU A 474 -45.33 -1.62 5.83
C LEU A 474 -46.44 -2.45 6.48
N ARG A 475 -46.27 -2.85 7.75
CA ARG A 475 -47.32 -3.55 8.52
C ARG A 475 -48.57 -2.69 8.69
N GLN A 476 -48.39 -1.40 9.00
CA GLN A 476 -49.50 -0.44 9.11
C GLN A 476 -50.18 -0.17 7.77
N GLY A 477 -49.44 -0.20 6.66
CA GLY A 477 -50.00 -0.12 5.30
C GLY A 477 -50.78 -1.36 4.86
N LEU A 478 -50.48 -2.53 5.45
CA LEU A 478 -51.18 -3.80 5.18
C LEU A 478 -52.44 -4.00 6.05
N THR A 479 -52.60 -3.25 7.14
CA THR A 479 -53.83 -3.25 7.94
C THR A 479 -54.92 -2.43 7.23
N PRO A 480 -56.11 -3.00 6.98
CA PRO A 480 -57.22 -2.24 6.37
C PRO A 480 -57.58 -1.03 7.25
N GLN A 481 -57.55 0.18 6.68
CA GLN A 481 -58.23 1.31 7.33
C GLN A 481 -59.72 1.01 7.34
N ALA A 482 -60.35 1.04 8.52
CA ALA A 482 -61.79 0.99 8.63
C ALA A 482 -62.37 2.21 7.92
N THR A 483 -63.01 2.01 6.77
CA THR A 483 -63.82 3.04 6.12
C THR A 483 -64.98 3.38 7.05
N LEU A 484 -65.07 4.64 7.48
CA LEU A 484 -66.30 5.17 8.06
C LEU A 484 -67.43 4.99 7.03
N ASP A 485 -68.56 4.45 7.49
CA ASP A 485 -69.73 4.19 6.65
C ASP A 485 -70.12 5.45 5.85
N GLY A 486 -70.04 5.34 4.52
CA GLY A 486 -70.58 6.34 3.58
C GLY A 486 -69.60 7.07 2.67
N MET A 487 -68.28 6.81 2.70
CA MET A 487 -67.34 7.37 1.73
C MET A 487 -66.81 6.32 0.74
N ALA A 488 -66.81 6.66 -0.56
CA ALA A 488 -66.29 5.82 -1.63
C ALA A 488 -64.79 5.54 -1.42
N PRO A 489 -64.30 4.31 -1.71
CA PRO A 489 -62.89 3.98 -1.51
C PRO A 489 -61.99 4.86 -2.37
N ALA A 490 -61.07 5.56 -1.72
CA ALA A 490 -60.07 6.40 -2.38
C ALA A 490 -58.88 5.55 -2.86
N ALA A 491 -58.54 5.74 -4.14
CA ALA A 491 -57.34 5.27 -4.85
C ALA A 491 -57.06 3.75 -4.87
N ALA A 492 -56.51 3.27 -5.99
CA ALA A 492 -56.12 1.88 -6.18
C ALA A 492 -55.20 1.42 -5.04
N ALA A 493 -55.63 0.39 -4.30
CA ALA A 493 -54.84 -0.20 -3.24
C ALA A 493 -53.47 -0.66 -3.80
N PRO A 494 -52.35 -0.38 -3.11
CA PRO A 494 -51.05 -0.91 -3.52
C PRO A 494 -51.11 -2.44 -3.63
N ASP A 495 -50.42 -3.01 -4.62
CA ASP A 495 -50.43 -4.46 -4.87
C ASP A 495 -49.92 -5.20 -3.63
N LYS A 496 -50.85 -5.89 -2.94
CA LYS A 496 -50.58 -6.64 -1.71
C LYS A 496 -49.40 -7.61 -1.88
N ARG A 497 -49.26 -8.24 -3.06
CA ARG A 497 -48.14 -9.14 -3.35
C ARG A 497 -46.80 -8.41 -3.37
N GLN A 498 -46.77 -7.18 -3.90
CA GLN A 498 -45.57 -6.35 -3.95
C GLN A 498 -45.15 -5.90 -2.55
N LEU A 499 -46.11 -5.52 -1.69
CA LEU A 499 -45.85 -5.17 -0.29
C LEU A 499 -45.38 -6.38 0.53
N GLU A 500 -45.97 -7.55 0.33
CA GLU A 500 -45.54 -8.80 0.97
C GLU A 500 -44.12 -9.21 0.54
N ALA A 501 -43.78 -9.07 -0.76
CA ALA A 501 -42.44 -9.31 -1.26
C ALA A 501 -41.41 -8.33 -0.66
N GLN A 502 -41.72 -7.03 -0.62
CA GLN A 502 -40.88 -6.02 0.04
C GLN A 502 -40.70 -6.32 1.53
N GLN A 503 -41.75 -6.79 2.21
CA GLN A 503 -41.68 -7.15 3.62
C GLN A 503 -40.78 -8.38 3.84
N ALA A 504 -40.84 -9.38 2.96
CA ALA A 504 -39.97 -10.55 3.02
C ALA A 504 -38.50 -10.16 2.83
N GLU A 505 -38.20 -9.34 1.83
CA GLU A 505 -36.86 -8.82 1.54
C GLU A 505 -36.28 -8.03 2.73
N LEU A 506 -37.07 -7.14 3.33
CA LEU A 506 -36.62 -6.36 4.51
C LEU A 506 -36.42 -7.24 5.75
N LYS A 507 -37.23 -8.29 5.95
CA LYS A 507 -37.03 -9.24 7.05
C LYS A 507 -35.74 -10.03 6.88
N GLU A 508 -35.43 -10.46 5.66
CA GLU A 508 -34.18 -11.15 5.34
C GLU A 508 -32.99 -10.22 5.56
N HIS A 509 -33.03 -8.99 5.03
CA HIS A 509 -31.97 -8.01 5.23
C HIS A 509 -31.77 -7.70 6.73
N ARG A 510 -32.85 -7.52 7.49
CA ARG A 510 -32.77 -7.33 8.95
C ARG A 510 -32.11 -8.52 9.66
N ALA A 511 -32.43 -9.75 9.26
CA ALA A 511 -31.80 -10.95 9.82
C ALA A 511 -30.29 -11.00 9.51
N GLN A 512 -29.89 -10.61 8.30
CA GLN A 512 -28.47 -10.49 7.92
C GLN A 512 -27.74 -9.43 8.76
N VAL A 513 -28.33 -8.25 8.97
CA VAL A 513 -27.75 -7.18 9.82
C VAL A 513 -27.65 -7.60 11.28
N ALA A 514 -28.66 -8.30 11.81
CA ALA A 514 -28.60 -8.84 13.17
C ALA A 514 -27.48 -9.86 13.32
N GLY A 515 -27.33 -10.78 12.36
CA GLY A 515 -26.24 -11.76 12.33
C GLY A 515 -24.86 -11.10 12.25
N ALA A 516 -24.71 -10.08 11.40
CA ALA A 516 -23.48 -9.29 11.32
C ALA A 516 -23.14 -8.62 12.66
N ARG A 517 -24.14 -8.01 13.31
CA ARG A 517 -23.99 -7.34 14.61
C ARG A 517 -23.58 -8.29 15.73
N ASP A 518 -24.13 -9.50 15.72
CA ASP A 518 -23.76 -10.54 16.69
C ASP A 518 -22.37 -11.13 16.43
N SER A 519 -21.96 -11.26 15.17
CA SER A 519 -20.59 -11.72 14.81
C SER A 519 -19.50 -10.80 15.39
N LEU A 520 -19.76 -9.49 15.47
CA LEU A 520 -18.84 -8.53 16.08
C LEU A 520 -18.67 -8.67 17.59
N ARG A 521 -19.53 -9.42 18.29
CA ARG A 521 -19.37 -9.66 19.74
C ARG A 521 -18.19 -10.58 20.04
N GLN A 522 -17.91 -11.50 19.12
CA GLN A 522 -16.86 -12.52 19.24
C GLN A 522 -15.65 -12.25 18.34
N ALA A 523 -15.69 -11.17 17.56
CA ALA A 523 -14.60 -10.81 16.65
C ALA A 523 -13.31 -10.56 17.43
N LYS A 524 -12.26 -11.30 17.06
CA LYS A 524 -10.90 -11.08 17.53
C LYS A 524 -10.25 -9.91 16.79
N ASP A 525 -10.51 -9.81 15.50
CA ASP A 525 -9.96 -8.79 14.61
C ASP A 525 -11.00 -7.74 14.21
N VAL A 526 -10.52 -6.53 13.96
CA VAL A 526 -11.36 -5.43 13.47
C VAL A 526 -11.59 -5.61 11.98
N PRO A 527 -12.85 -5.65 11.50
CA PRO A 527 -13.14 -5.69 10.06
C PRO A 527 -12.54 -4.47 9.35
N PHE A 528 -11.95 -4.70 8.18
CA PHE A 528 -11.45 -3.62 7.35
C PHE A 528 -12.59 -2.99 6.54
N VAL A 529 -12.84 -1.70 6.80
CA VAL A 529 -13.81 -0.88 6.08
C VAL A 529 -13.20 0.51 5.91
N TRP A 530 -13.10 0.99 4.67
CA TRP A 530 -12.30 2.18 4.32
C TRP A 530 -12.72 3.43 5.11
N ASP A 531 -14.03 3.69 5.22
CA ASP A 531 -14.60 4.85 5.92
C ASP A 531 -14.23 4.92 7.41
N ILE A 532 -13.96 3.77 8.04
CA ILE A 532 -13.60 3.67 9.45
C ILE A 532 -12.09 3.52 9.62
N ALA A 533 -11.46 2.68 8.80
CA ALA A 533 -10.02 2.44 8.82
C ALA A 533 -9.24 3.74 8.60
N PHE A 534 -9.68 4.56 7.63
CA PHE A 534 -9.09 5.85 7.28
C PHE A 534 -10.10 6.99 7.44
N VAL A 535 -10.74 7.02 8.60
CA VAL A 535 -11.75 8.01 8.98
C VAL A 535 -11.29 9.45 8.71
N GLU A 536 -10.01 9.76 8.83
CA GLU A 536 -9.48 11.10 8.59
C GLU A 536 -9.60 11.57 7.13
N VAL A 537 -9.63 10.64 6.17
CA VAL A 537 -9.78 10.88 4.73
C VAL A 537 -11.27 10.93 4.36
N PHE A 538 -12.04 9.96 4.87
CA PHE A 538 -13.46 9.80 4.55
C PHE A 538 -14.39 10.58 5.49
N SER A 539 -13.88 11.42 6.39
CA SER A 539 -14.70 12.34 7.19
C SER A 539 -14.50 13.79 6.77
N GLY A 540 -15.60 14.53 6.64
CA GLY A 540 -15.57 15.94 6.22
C GLY A 540 -15.65 16.10 4.70
N GLU A 541 -15.03 17.16 4.18
CA GLU A 541 -15.22 17.64 2.80
C GLU A 541 -14.43 16.87 1.73
N ARG A 542 -13.34 16.16 2.10
CA ARG A 542 -12.47 15.47 1.14
C ARG A 542 -13.16 14.28 0.45
N GLN A 543 -13.96 13.52 1.21
CA GLN A 543 -14.76 12.38 0.72
C GLN A 543 -13.99 11.32 -0.12
N GLY A 544 -12.67 11.22 0.05
CA GLY A 544 -11.81 10.30 -0.69
C GLY A 544 -10.35 10.74 -0.69
N PHE A 545 -9.48 9.90 -1.24
CA PHE A 545 -8.05 10.19 -1.40
C PHE A 545 -7.79 11.10 -2.59
N ASP A 546 -6.66 11.81 -2.52
CA ASP A 546 -6.15 12.66 -3.59
C ASP A 546 -5.44 11.85 -4.66
N LEU A 547 -4.55 10.93 -4.26
CA LEU A 547 -3.78 10.07 -5.15
C LEU A 547 -4.05 8.60 -4.81
N LEU A 548 -4.39 7.79 -5.80
CA LEU A 548 -4.38 6.34 -5.69
C LEU A 548 -3.28 5.77 -6.59
N LEU A 549 -2.32 5.10 -5.96
CA LEU A 549 -1.16 4.51 -6.61
C LEU A 549 -1.12 3.00 -6.31
N GLY A 550 -0.44 2.21 -7.13
CA GLY A 550 -0.22 0.81 -6.77
C GLY A 550 0.05 -0.14 -7.93
N ASN A 551 0.51 -1.33 -7.56
CA ASN A 551 0.62 -2.50 -8.42
C ASN A 551 -0.25 -3.62 -7.82
N PRO A 552 -1.56 -3.63 -8.10
CA PRO A 552 -2.44 -4.67 -7.58
C PRO A 552 -2.04 -6.06 -8.12
N PRO A 553 -2.34 -7.15 -7.39
CA PRO A 553 -1.90 -8.49 -7.76
C PRO A 553 -2.55 -9.00 -9.06
N TYR A 554 -1.79 -9.75 -9.86
CA TYR A 554 -2.28 -10.35 -11.11
C TYR A 554 -2.65 -11.81 -10.87
N VAL A 555 -3.95 -12.07 -10.69
CA VAL A 555 -4.48 -13.37 -10.29
C VAL A 555 -5.55 -13.78 -11.27
N ARG A 556 -5.26 -14.87 -12.00
CA ARG A 556 -6.21 -15.47 -12.94
C ARG A 556 -7.47 -15.93 -12.24
N GLN A 557 -8.57 -15.89 -12.98
CA GLN A 557 -9.92 -16.11 -12.46
C GLN A 557 -10.15 -17.44 -11.72
N GLU A 558 -9.38 -18.48 -12.03
CA GLU A 558 -9.42 -19.81 -11.38
C GLU A 558 -8.66 -19.85 -10.05
N SER A 559 -7.79 -18.87 -9.80
CA SER A 559 -6.92 -18.76 -8.62
C SER A 559 -7.42 -17.72 -7.62
N ILE A 560 -8.44 -16.93 -7.95
CA ILE A 560 -9.03 -15.91 -7.05
C ILE A 560 -9.70 -16.60 -5.85
N ARG A 561 -9.05 -16.54 -4.68
CA ARG A 561 -9.53 -17.03 -3.39
C ARG A 561 -9.74 -15.88 -2.41
N ASN A 562 -10.57 -16.09 -1.39
CA ASN A 562 -10.67 -15.14 -0.29
C ASN A 562 -9.32 -15.08 0.45
N PRO A 563 -8.63 -13.92 0.46
CA PRO A 563 -7.28 -13.83 0.98
C PRO A 563 -7.20 -13.87 2.51
N LEU A 564 -8.34 -13.69 3.21
CA LEU A 564 -8.44 -13.70 4.67
C LEU A 564 -8.68 -15.09 5.25
N LEU A 565 -8.97 -16.09 4.41
CA LEU A 565 -9.15 -17.47 4.84
C LEU A 565 -7.83 -18.23 4.66
N ALA A 566 -7.46 -19.02 5.67
CA ALA A 566 -6.34 -19.94 5.53
C ALA A 566 -6.61 -20.93 4.38
N ARG A 567 -5.57 -21.29 3.63
CA ARG A 567 -5.68 -22.38 2.67
C ARG A 567 -5.92 -23.67 3.45
N ASP A 568 -7.10 -24.23 3.31
CA ASP A 568 -7.40 -25.55 3.85
C ASP A 568 -7.01 -26.58 2.79
N GLU A 569 -5.82 -27.15 2.95
CA GLU A 569 -5.26 -28.19 2.09
C GLU A 569 -6.10 -29.50 2.10
N GLY A 570 -7.09 -29.60 2.99
CA GLY A 570 -8.02 -30.73 3.09
C GLY A 570 -9.37 -30.51 2.40
N LEU A 571 -9.62 -29.36 1.77
CA LEU A 571 -10.86 -29.13 1.02
C LEU A 571 -10.91 -30.03 -0.20
N ASP A 572 -12.06 -30.68 -0.41
CA ASP A 572 -12.32 -31.34 -1.68
C ASP A 572 -12.46 -30.31 -2.82
N GLU A 573 -12.26 -30.77 -4.05
CA GLU A 573 -12.27 -29.93 -5.25
C GLU A 573 -13.61 -29.17 -5.43
N ALA A 574 -14.73 -29.74 -4.96
CA ALA A 574 -16.04 -29.12 -5.07
C ALA A 574 -16.20 -27.95 -4.08
N ALA A 575 -15.74 -28.13 -2.85
CA ALA A 575 -15.74 -27.11 -1.81
C ALA A 575 -14.81 -25.95 -2.16
N ASP A 576 -13.61 -26.22 -2.71
CA ASP A 576 -12.71 -25.18 -3.19
C ASP A 576 -13.34 -24.36 -4.33
N LYS A 577 -13.92 -25.03 -5.35
CA LYS A 577 -14.65 -24.36 -6.43
C LYS A 577 -15.82 -23.50 -5.91
N ALA A 578 -16.55 -23.96 -4.90
CA ALA A 578 -17.62 -23.19 -4.29
C ALA A 578 -17.09 -21.94 -3.55
N ALA A 579 -15.97 -22.06 -2.83
CA ALA A 579 -15.32 -20.94 -2.15
C ALA A 579 -14.82 -19.87 -3.14
N VAL A 580 -14.21 -20.29 -4.25
CA VAL A 580 -13.83 -19.40 -5.37
C VAL A 580 -15.02 -18.65 -5.93
N ALA A 581 -16.09 -19.39 -6.25
CA ALA A 581 -17.29 -18.81 -6.82
C ALA A 581 -17.93 -17.79 -5.86
N ALA A 582 -17.97 -18.11 -4.56
CA ALA A 582 -18.50 -17.22 -3.53
C ALA A 582 -17.69 -15.92 -3.42
N TYR A 583 -16.36 -16.00 -3.37
CA TYR A 583 -15.53 -14.81 -3.27
C TYR A 583 -15.58 -13.95 -4.53
N LYS A 584 -15.58 -14.56 -5.73
CA LYS A 584 -15.77 -13.81 -6.99
C LYS A 584 -17.14 -13.14 -7.09
N ALA A 585 -18.19 -13.80 -6.57
CA ALA A 585 -19.49 -13.17 -6.46
C ALA A 585 -19.43 -11.95 -5.53
N ALA A 586 -18.75 -12.06 -4.38
CA ALA A 586 -18.56 -10.94 -3.46
C ALA A 586 -17.75 -9.78 -4.08
N LEU A 587 -16.72 -10.08 -4.88
CA LEU A 587 -15.95 -9.08 -5.62
C LEU A 587 -16.81 -8.31 -6.64
N ALA A 588 -17.61 -9.05 -7.42
CA ALA A 588 -18.53 -8.44 -8.38
C ALA A 588 -19.60 -7.60 -7.68
N ASP A 589 -20.18 -8.14 -6.60
CA ASP A 589 -21.15 -7.46 -5.75
C ASP A 589 -20.58 -6.14 -5.21
N ALA A 590 -19.38 -6.17 -4.63
CA ALA A 590 -18.67 -5.00 -4.13
C ALA A 590 -18.44 -3.93 -5.20
N ALA A 591 -18.06 -4.32 -6.43
CA ALA A 591 -17.89 -3.38 -7.54
C ALA A 591 -19.23 -2.79 -8.01
N TYR A 592 -20.28 -3.61 -8.08
CA TYR A 592 -21.62 -3.18 -8.52
C TYR A 592 -22.29 -2.25 -7.52
N ALA A 593 -22.13 -2.56 -6.24
CA ALA A 593 -22.58 -1.78 -5.11
C ALA A 593 -22.06 -0.33 -5.22
N ARG A 594 -20.76 -0.15 -5.42
CA ARG A 594 -20.10 1.17 -5.58
C ARG A 594 -20.56 1.97 -6.80
N TRP A 595 -20.93 1.28 -7.88
CA TRP A 595 -21.30 1.91 -9.14
C TRP A 595 -22.70 1.50 -9.60
N PRO A 596 -23.76 1.74 -8.79
CA PRO A 596 -25.04 1.10 -8.99
C PRO A 596 -25.74 1.56 -10.26
N LYS A 597 -25.52 2.82 -10.66
CA LYS A 597 -26.02 3.38 -11.93
C LYS A 597 -25.32 2.78 -13.15
N THR A 598 -24.06 2.35 -13.03
CA THR A 598 -23.26 1.82 -14.14
C THR A 598 -23.58 0.36 -14.40
N PHE A 599 -23.75 -0.42 -13.33
CA PHE A 599 -24.02 -1.85 -13.43
C PHE A 599 -25.51 -2.19 -13.33
N GLY A 600 -26.38 -1.23 -12.99
CA GLY A 600 -27.82 -1.48 -12.80
C GLY A 600 -28.13 -2.24 -11.51
N TYR A 601 -27.23 -2.13 -10.52
CA TYR A 601 -27.34 -2.81 -9.24
C TYR A 601 -28.57 -2.34 -8.46
N GLY A 602 -29.32 -3.28 -7.87
CA GLY A 602 -30.56 -3.00 -7.13
C GLY A 602 -31.77 -2.54 -7.97
N ARG A 603 -31.68 -2.53 -9.32
CA ARG A 603 -32.75 -2.06 -10.22
C ARG A 603 -33.48 -3.17 -10.97
N GLY A 604 -33.25 -4.44 -10.62
CA GLY A 604 -33.85 -5.61 -11.27
C GLY A 604 -33.36 -5.91 -12.70
N LYS A 605 -32.51 -5.06 -13.28
CA LYS A 605 -31.87 -5.30 -14.60
C LYS A 605 -30.41 -4.85 -14.57
N GLN A 606 -29.52 -5.81 -14.80
CA GLN A 606 -28.09 -5.56 -14.95
C GLN A 606 -27.82 -4.85 -16.30
N THR A 607 -27.12 -3.72 -16.26
CA THR A 607 -26.86 -2.86 -17.45
C THR A 607 -25.45 -3.00 -17.99
N LEU A 608 -24.50 -3.36 -17.13
CA LEU A 608 -23.15 -3.79 -17.45
C LEU A 608 -22.83 -4.98 -16.53
N LYS A 609 -22.06 -5.95 -17.04
CA LYS A 609 -21.66 -7.13 -16.28
C LYS A 609 -20.17 -7.34 -16.45
N LEU A 610 -19.47 -7.61 -15.34
CA LEU A 610 -18.07 -8.02 -15.37
C LEU A 610 -17.99 -9.48 -15.84
N ASP A 611 -17.02 -9.76 -16.69
CA ASP A 611 -16.77 -11.13 -17.14
C ASP A 611 -16.23 -11.96 -15.95
N GLY A 612 -16.71 -13.18 -15.78
CA GLY A 612 -16.22 -14.10 -14.75
C GLY A 612 -14.78 -14.55 -14.97
N ARG A 613 -14.19 -14.25 -16.13
CA ARG A 613 -12.77 -14.42 -16.49
C ARG A 613 -11.91 -13.19 -16.21
N SER A 614 -12.47 -12.15 -15.59
CA SER A 614 -11.70 -10.98 -15.19
C SER A 614 -10.60 -11.37 -14.21
N ASP A 615 -9.41 -10.82 -14.43
CA ASP A 615 -8.33 -10.86 -13.46
C ASP A 615 -8.69 -10.02 -12.21
N LEU A 616 -8.04 -10.29 -11.09
CA LEU A 616 -8.30 -9.63 -9.81
C LEU A 616 -8.08 -8.11 -9.87
N TYR A 617 -7.08 -7.64 -10.62
CA TYR A 617 -6.80 -6.20 -10.72
C TYR A 617 -7.95 -5.39 -11.36
N ILE A 618 -8.88 -6.02 -12.09
CA ILE A 618 -10.08 -5.34 -12.63
C ILE A 618 -10.95 -4.79 -11.50
N TYR A 619 -11.06 -5.54 -10.40
CA TYR A 619 -11.82 -5.11 -9.23
C TYR A 619 -11.09 -3.98 -8.49
N PHE A 620 -9.75 -4.00 -8.47
CA PHE A 620 -8.94 -2.91 -7.94
C PHE A 620 -9.15 -1.59 -8.71
N TYR A 621 -9.28 -1.61 -10.03
CA TYR A 621 -9.66 -0.40 -10.80
C TYR A 621 -10.99 0.18 -10.33
N LEU A 622 -12.02 -0.67 -10.24
CA LEU A 622 -13.39 -0.22 -9.92
C LEU A 622 -13.52 0.24 -8.47
N VAL A 623 -12.93 -0.50 -7.53
CA VAL A 623 -12.93 -0.12 -6.12
C VAL A 623 -12.04 1.11 -5.92
N GLY A 624 -10.83 1.14 -6.47
CA GLY A 624 -9.91 2.26 -6.32
C GLY A 624 -10.49 3.58 -6.86
N LEU A 625 -11.08 3.59 -8.06
CA LEU A 625 -11.75 4.78 -8.59
C LEU A 625 -12.90 5.29 -7.70
N SER A 626 -13.49 4.45 -6.85
CA SER A 626 -14.54 4.85 -5.90
C SER A 626 -13.99 5.48 -4.61
N LEU A 627 -12.70 5.28 -4.34
CA LEU A 627 -12.00 5.83 -3.17
C LEU A 627 -11.40 7.21 -3.46
N LEU A 628 -11.35 7.64 -4.72
CA LEU A 628 -10.85 8.96 -5.10
C LEU A 628 -11.87 10.07 -4.81
N ASN A 629 -11.34 11.22 -4.42
CA ASN A 629 -12.12 12.45 -4.37
C ASN A 629 -12.33 13.05 -5.79
N PRO A 630 -13.22 14.05 -5.95
CA PRO A 630 -13.56 14.62 -7.26
C PRO A 630 -12.43 15.34 -8.02
N GLN A 631 -11.30 15.64 -7.37
CA GLN A 631 -10.12 16.24 -7.99
C GLN A 631 -8.91 15.31 -7.96
N GLY A 632 -9.13 14.05 -7.59
CA GLY A 632 -8.10 13.05 -7.39
C GLY A 632 -7.46 12.55 -8.68
N ALA A 633 -6.34 11.85 -8.54
CA ALA A 633 -5.64 11.18 -9.64
C ALA A 633 -5.40 9.70 -9.30
N PHE A 634 -5.61 8.83 -10.28
CA PHE A 634 -5.43 7.39 -10.16
C PHE A 634 -4.29 6.96 -11.08
N CYS A 635 -3.34 6.17 -10.59
CA CYS A 635 -2.24 5.66 -11.39
C CYS A 635 -1.85 4.25 -10.96
N PHE A 636 -2.24 3.22 -11.73
CA PHE A 636 -1.87 1.83 -11.47
C PHE A 636 -1.01 1.25 -12.58
N VAL A 637 -0.10 0.35 -12.21
CA VAL A 637 0.56 -0.58 -13.14
C VAL A 637 -0.13 -1.93 -13.07
N THR A 638 -0.56 -2.45 -14.22
CA THR A 638 -1.26 -3.75 -14.31
C THR A 638 -0.85 -4.51 -15.56
N SER A 639 -1.20 -5.80 -15.66
CA SER A 639 -1.06 -6.52 -16.93
C SER A 639 -1.81 -5.81 -18.07
N ASN A 640 -1.19 -5.75 -19.25
CA ASN A 640 -1.80 -5.16 -20.43
C ASN A 640 -3.01 -5.95 -20.99
N ALA A 641 -3.28 -7.15 -20.47
CA ALA A 641 -4.28 -8.07 -21.01
C ALA A 641 -5.71 -7.47 -21.06
N TRP A 642 -6.06 -6.54 -20.16
CA TRP A 642 -7.38 -5.89 -20.18
C TRP A 642 -7.58 -4.95 -21.38
N LEU A 643 -6.51 -4.60 -22.11
CA LEU A 643 -6.58 -3.83 -23.35
C LEU A 643 -7.07 -4.68 -24.53
N ASP A 644 -6.72 -5.96 -24.56
CA ASP A 644 -6.89 -6.82 -25.75
C ASP A 644 -7.76 -8.06 -25.54
N VAL A 645 -7.95 -8.50 -24.30
CA VAL A 645 -8.73 -9.69 -23.96
C VAL A 645 -10.19 -9.30 -23.67
N GLY A 646 -11.14 -10.14 -24.09
CA GLY A 646 -12.58 -9.87 -24.00
C GLY A 646 -13.10 -9.56 -22.59
N TYR A 647 -12.47 -10.08 -21.53
CA TYR A 647 -12.89 -9.77 -20.15
C TYR A 647 -12.70 -8.27 -19.81
N GLY A 648 -11.77 -7.59 -20.50
CA GLY A 648 -11.47 -6.17 -20.28
C GLY A 648 -12.53 -5.22 -20.82
N ALA A 649 -13.43 -5.68 -21.71
CA ALA A 649 -14.42 -4.83 -22.37
C ALA A 649 -15.32 -4.05 -21.39
N ALA A 650 -15.70 -4.67 -20.27
CA ALA A 650 -16.51 -4.02 -19.25
C ALA A 650 -15.74 -2.88 -18.53
N LEU A 651 -14.45 -3.09 -18.23
CA LEU A 651 -13.59 -2.05 -17.65
C LEU A 651 -13.36 -0.92 -18.66
N GLN A 652 -13.00 -1.23 -19.90
CA GLN A 652 -12.84 -0.23 -20.96
C GLN A 652 -14.10 0.63 -21.12
N ARG A 653 -15.28 0.01 -21.20
CA ARG A 653 -16.56 0.74 -21.26
C ARG A 653 -16.77 1.61 -20.03
N PHE A 654 -16.47 1.09 -18.84
CA PHE A 654 -16.55 1.87 -17.60
C PHE A 654 -15.65 3.11 -17.68
N LEU A 655 -14.39 2.94 -18.07
CA LEU A 655 -13.41 4.02 -18.17
C LEU A 655 -13.79 5.06 -19.22
N LEU A 656 -14.28 4.66 -20.40
CA LEU A 656 -14.69 5.60 -21.44
C LEU A 656 -15.96 6.38 -21.08
N THR A 657 -16.90 5.75 -20.37
CA THR A 657 -18.21 6.37 -20.10
C THR A 657 -18.27 7.11 -18.78
N ARG A 658 -17.43 6.73 -17.81
CA ARG A 658 -17.40 7.27 -16.45
C ARG A 658 -16.04 7.80 -16.05
N GLY A 659 -14.96 7.21 -16.55
CA GLY A 659 -13.61 7.66 -16.25
C GLY A 659 -13.18 8.83 -17.14
N LEU A 660 -11.99 9.33 -16.81
CA LEU A 660 -11.20 10.23 -17.63
C LEU A 660 -9.87 9.55 -17.88
N VAL A 661 -9.77 8.78 -18.96
CA VAL A 661 -8.50 8.13 -19.35
C VAL A 661 -7.53 9.21 -19.80
N ARG A 662 -6.57 9.57 -18.94
CA ARG A 662 -5.55 10.59 -19.28
C ARG A 662 -4.49 9.97 -20.17
N LEU A 663 -3.97 8.83 -19.71
CA LEU A 663 -2.78 8.20 -20.27
C LEU A 663 -2.83 6.68 -20.04
N VAL A 664 -2.47 5.92 -21.07
CA VAL A 664 -2.13 4.51 -20.96
C VAL A 664 -0.74 4.34 -21.56
N LEU A 665 0.22 3.96 -20.73
CA LEU A 665 1.62 3.80 -21.09
C LEU A 665 1.99 2.33 -21.20
N ASP A 666 2.62 1.96 -22.31
CA ASP A 666 3.29 0.68 -22.54
C ASP A 666 4.78 0.92 -22.79
N ASN A 667 5.65 -0.04 -22.46
CA ASN A 667 7.10 0.04 -22.69
C ASN A 667 7.61 -1.22 -23.41
N GLN A 668 8.23 -1.03 -24.58
CA GLN A 668 8.76 -2.12 -25.39
C GLN A 668 10.21 -2.53 -25.10
N VAL A 669 10.99 -1.69 -24.39
CA VAL A 669 12.45 -1.89 -24.23
C VAL A 669 12.78 -2.78 -23.05
N ARG A 670 12.05 -2.60 -21.95
CA ARG A 670 12.14 -3.47 -20.78
C ARG A 670 10.75 -4.02 -20.49
N ARG A 671 10.67 -5.34 -20.32
CA ARG A 671 9.61 -5.91 -19.51
C ARG A 671 9.83 -5.39 -18.09
N THR A 672 8.84 -4.70 -17.53
CA THR A 672 8.84 -4.17 -16.16
C THR A 672 9.26 -5.23 -15.14
N PHE A 673 8.99 -6.51 -15.44
CA PHE A 673 9.52 -7.65 -14.70
C PHE A 673 10.42 -8.49 -15.61
N LYS A 674 11.74 -8.48 -15.35
CA LYS A 674 12.71 -9.32 -16.10
C LYS A 674 12.39 -10.82 -16.00
N GLU A 675 11.67 -11.23 -14.95
CA GLU A 675 11.43 -12.63 -14.59
C GLU A 675 10.02 -13.14 -14.95
N ALA A 676 9.12 -12.28 -15.45
CA ALA A 676 7.74 -12.66 -15.79
C ALA A 676 7.43 -12.47 -17.28
N ASP A 677 6.77 -13.45 -17.90
CA ASP A 677 6.20 -13.37 -19.25
C ASP A 677 4.92 -12.49 -19.31
N VAL A 678 4.85 -11.41 -18.52
CA VAL A 678 3.67 -10.54 -18.43
C VAL A 678 4.05 -9.12 -18.83
N ASN A 679 3.48 -8.65 -19.94
CA ASN A 679 3.57 -7.25 -20.33
C ASN A 679 2.66 -6.40 -19.43
N THR A 680 3.13 -5.23 -19.01
CA THR A 680 2.39 -4.31 -18.16
C THR A 680 2.11 -2.99 -18.84
N VAL A 681 1.11 -2.28 -18.32
CA VAL A 681 0.81 -0.89 -18.67
C VAL A 681 0.60 -0.06 -17.42
N ILE A 682 1.02 1.21 -17.48
CA ILE A 682 0.69 2.22 -16.47
C ILE A 682 -0.53 2.99 -16.96
N ALA A 683 -1.60 3.02 -16.18
CA ALA A 683 -2.83 3.74 -16.51
C ALA A 683 -3.02 4.92 -15.56
N LEU A 684 -2.88 6.14 -16.09
CA LEU A 684 -3.24 7.38 -15.39
C LEU A 684 -4.67 7.75 -15.73
N LEU A 685 -5.53 7.82 -14.73
CA LEU A 685 -6.95 8.11 -14.85
C LEU A 685 -7.33 9.28 -13.93
N GLY A 686 -8.22 10.14 -14.41
CA GLY A 686 -8.91 11.10 -13.56
C GLY A 686 -10.06 10.45 -12.76
N PRO A 687 -10.73 11.24 -11.91
CA PRO A 687 -11.80 10.75 -11.06
C PRO A 687 -13.01 10.35 -11.90
N ALA A 688 -13.75 9.35 -11.43
CA ALA A 688 -14.94 8.89 -12.13
C ALA A 688 -16.10 9.88 -11.96
N VAL A 689 -16.79 10.18 -13.06
CA VAL A 689 -17.90 11.13 -13.11
C VAL A 689 -19.26 10.43 -13.05
N ASP A 690 -20.10 10.91 -12.16
CA ASP A 690 -21.40 10.32 -11.88
C ASP A 690 -22.60 11.21 -12.24
N ASP A 691 -22.37 12.51 -12.48
CA ASP A 691 -23.37 13.40 -13.07
C ASP A 691 -23.57 13.14 -14.56
N ARG A 692 -24.80 13.31 -15.06
CA ARG A 692 -25.12 13.04 -16.47
C ARG A 692 -24.39 14.00 -17.42
N ARG A 693 -24.24 15.27 -17.06
CA ARG A 693 -23.58 16.27 -17.91
C ARG A 693 -22.08 15.97 -17.99
N ASP A 694 -21.46 15.67 -16.86
CA ASP A 694 -20.02 15.39 -16.80
C ASP A 694 -19.65 14.11 -17.57
N ARG A 695 -20.51 13.09 -17.55
CA ARG A 695 -20.33 11.88 -18.39
C ARG A 695 -20.42 12.16 -19.89
N VAL A 696 -21.22 13.14 -20.30
CA VAL A 696 -21.29 13.51 -21.73
C VAL A 696 -20.04 14.30 -22.10
N ALA A 697 -19.59 15.20 -21.24
CA ALA A 697 -18.37 15.96 -21.43
C ALA A 697 -17.11 15.07 -21.43
N SER A 698 -17.07 14.02 -20.60
CA SER A 698 -15.95 13.08 -20.55
C SER A 698 -15.76 12.32 -21.87
N LEU A 699 -16.80 12.13 -22.68
CA LEU A 699 -16.66 11.49 -24.00
C LEU A 699 -15.81 12.33 -24.96
N ASP A 700 -15.77 13.65 -24.79
CA ASP A 700 -14.95 14.53 -25.62
C ASP A 700 -13.51 14.66 -25.08
N HIS A 701 -13.19 13.97 -23.97
CA HIS A 701 -11.84 13.88 -23.45
C HIS A 701 -10.92 13.15 -24.43
N LEU A 702 -9.71 13.68 -24.62
CA LEU A 702 -8.69 13.08 -25.46
C LEU A 702 -7.78 12.19 -24.61
N ALA A 703 -8.01 10.88 -24.69
CA ALA A 703 -7.14 9.86 -24.13
C ALA A 703 -5.87 9.72 -24.95
N ARG A 704 -4.75 9.38 -24.29
CA ARG A 704 -3.46 9.17 -24.96
C ARG A 704 -2.96 7.77 -24.66
N PHE A 705 -2.81 6.99 -25.71
CA PHE A 705 -2.09 5.72 -25.67
C PHE A 705 -0.65 6.00 -26.08
N VAL A 706 0.31 5.60 -25.26
CA VAL A 706 1.72 5.89 -25.47
C VAL A 706 2.50 4.60 -25.35
N MET A 707 3.42 4.42 -26.29
CA MET A 707 4.30 3.28 -26.35
C MET A 707 5.73 3.80 -26.34
N PHE A 708 6.46 3.54 -25.27
CA PHE A 708 7.87 3.88 -25.15
C PHE A 708 8.75 2.89 -25.91
N THR A 709 9.73 3.45 -26.62
CA THR A 709 10.80 2.75 -27.33
C THR A 709 12.17 2.99 -26.69
N VAL A 710 12.17 3.61 -25.50
CA VAL A 710 13.30 3.75 -24.57
C VAL A 710 12.90 3.26 -23.18
N SER A 711 13.88 3.10 -22.29
CA SER A 711 13.60 2.76 -20.89
C SER A 711 12.92 3.95 -20.17
N TYR A 712 12.21 3.67 -19.06
CA TYR A 712 11.53 4.76 -18.33
C TYR A 712 12.50 5.76 -17.71
N GLU A 713 13.74 5.35 -17.41
CA GLU A 713 14.81 6.22 -16.91
C GLU A 713 15.09 7.34 -17.91
N GLN A 714 15.17 7.00 -19.20
CA GLN A 714 15.34 7.97 -20.29
C GLN A 714 14.06 8.79 -20.55
N GLY A 715 12.93 8.31 -20.04
CA GLY A 715 11.62 8.97 -20.10
C GLY A 715 11.35 9.96 -18.96
N LEU A 716 12.18 10.03 -17.90
CA LEU A 716 12.01 10.97 -16.78
C LEU A 716 12.44 12.40 -17.15
N SER A 717 11.83 12.98 -18.19
CA SER A 717 12.12 14.33 -18.67
C SER A 717 10.85 15.18 -18.68
N ALA A 718 10.93 16.37 -18.08
CA ALA A 718 9.83 17.35 -18.14
C ALA A 718 9.42 17.67 -19.59
N VAL A 719 10.40 17.82 -20.49
CA VAL A 719 10.14 18.15 -21.90
C VAL A 719 9.38 17.02 -22.60
N LEU A 720 9.85 15.78 -22.44
CA LEU A 720 9.22 14.62 -23.06
C LEU A 720 7.77 14.48 -22.59
N TRP A 721 7.53 14.60 -21.27
CA TRP A 721 6.17 14.49 -20.73
C TRP A 721 5.25 15.62 -21.17
N GLN A 722 5.79 16.81 -21.34
CA GLN A 722 5.03 17.91 -21.91
C GLN A 722 4.59 17.58 -23.35
N GLU A 723 5.51 17.11 -24.19
CA GLU A 723 5.21 16.75 -25.58
C GLU A 723 4.19 15.61 -25.70
N VAL A 724 4.31 14.59 -24.85
CA VAL A 724 3.37 13.46 -24.78
C VAL A 724 1.98 13.97 -24.38
N CYS A 725 1.87 14.68 -23.26
CA CYS A 725 0.59 15.16 -22.72
C CYS A 725 -0.07 16.25 -23.59
N GLU A 726 0.69 16.99 -24.39
CA GLU A 726 0.15 17.99 -25.30
C GLU A 726 -0.22 17.43 -26.68
N ALA A 727 0.23 16.22 -27.03
CA ALA A 727 -0.07 15.60 -28.32
C ALA A 727 -1.58 15.58 -28.62
N ARG A 728 -1.95 16.08 -29.81
CA ARG A 728 -3.33 16.11 -30.35
C ARG A 728 -3.52 15.25 -31.60
N ALA A 729 -2.43 14.74 -32.16
CA ALA A 729 -2.42 13.85 -33.31
C ALA A 729 -1.37 12.76 -33.07
N ARG A 730 -1.46 11.67 -33.83
CA ARG A 730 -0.48 10.59 -33.76
C ARG A 730 0.92 11.13 -34.04
N ARG A 731 1.88 10.78 -33.18
CA ARG A 731 3.30 11.10 -33.36
C ARG A 731 4.15 9.86 -33.12
N ALA A 732 5.27 9.78 -33.84
CA ALA A 732 6.27 8.76 -33.67
C ALA A 732 7.63 9.46 -33.58
N MET A 733 8.23 9.41 -32.41
CA MET A 733 9.55 9.91 -32.09
C MET A 733 10.49 8.71 -31.87
N PRO A 734 11.83 8.91 -31.86
CA PRO A 734 12.77 7.85 -31.52
C PRO A 734 12.52 7.22 -30.13
N GLU A 735 12.03 8.01 -29.19
CA GLU A 735 11.85 7.65 -27.77
C GLU A 735 10.45 7.09 -27.47
N TYR A 736 9.43 7.55 -28.20
CA TYR A 736 8.04 7.16 -27.93
C TYR A 736 7.14 7.28 -29.16
N ARG A 737 6.01 6.58 -29.11
CA ARG A 737 4.87 6.78 -30.02
C ARG A 737 3.66 7.16 -29.19
N VAL A 738 2.88 8.13 -29.65
CA VAL A 738 1.63 8.54 -28.98
C VAL A 738 0.48 8.52 -29.97
N HIS A 739 -0.65 7.96 -29.53
CA HIS A 739 -1.90 7.90 -30.24
C HIS A 739 -3.00 8.58 -29.40
N PRO A 740 -3.26 9.88 -29.64
CA PRO A 740 -4.39 10.56 -29.02
C PRO A 740 -5.71 10.14 -29.68
N LEU A 741 -6.72 9.79 -28.88
CA LEU A 741 -8.05 9.37 -29.33
C LEU A 741 -9.12 9.90 -28.39
N THR A 742 -10.23 10.44 -28.93
CA THR A 742 -11.32 10.88 -28.06
C THR A 742 -12.01 9.66 -27.45
N GLN A 743 -12.48 9.77 -26.20
CA GLN A 743 -13.19 8.67 -25.56
C GLN A 743 -14.47 8.29 -26.33
N ARG A 744 -15.09 9.25 -27.03
CA ARG A 744 -16.21 9.06 -27.95
C ARG A 744 -15.83 8.15 -29.13
N ASP A 745 -14.72 8.44 -29.78
CA ASP A 745 -14.25 7.67 -30.93
C ASP A 745 -13.80 6.27 -30.48
N ALA A 746 -13.13 6.16 -29.33
CA ALA A 746 -12.78 4.88 -28.73
C ALA A 746 -14.02 4.04 -28.40
N LEU A 747 -15.07 4.67 -27.87
CA LEU A 747 -16.34 4.00 -27.56
C LEU A 747 -17.04 3.53 -28.84
N ALA A 748 -17.07 4.38 -29.87
CA ALA A 748 -17.68 4.04 -31.16
C ALA A 748 -16.92 2.90 -31.85
N ALA A 749 -15.59 2.93 -31.83
CA ALA A 749 -14.76 1.91 -32.47
C ALA A 749 -14.94 0.52 -31.84
N GLY A 750 -15.14 0.44 -30.53
CA GLY A 750 -15.40 -0.82 -29.82
C GLY A 750 -16.87 -1.23 -29.71
N SER A 751 -17.79 -0.49 -30.33
CA SER A 751 -19.24 -0.80 -30.30
C SER A 751 -19.72 -1.51 -31.56
N ASP A 752 -20.65 -2.45 -31.39
CA ASP A 752 -21.32 -3.10 -32.50
C ASP A 752 -22.43 -2.22 -33.13
N GLN A 753 -23.10 -2.74 -34.17
CA GLN A 753 -24.22 -2.05 -34.84
C GLN A 753 -25.42 -1.76 -33.92
N ALA A 754 -25.52 -2.47 -32.79
CA ALA A 754 -26.54 -2.26 -31.76
C ALA A 754 -26.10 -1.29 -30.65
N ASN A 755 -24.96 -0.61 -30.81
CA ASN A 755 -24.31 0.24 -29.81
C ASN A 755 -23.96 -0.50 -28.50
N VAL A 756 -23.69 -1.79 -28.58
CA VAL A 756 -23.17 -2.57 -27.47
C VAL A 756 -21.65 -2.61 -27.57
N TYR A 757 -20.97 -2.06 -26.58
CA TYR A 757 -19.51 -2.07 -26.51
C TYR A 757 -18.99 -3.49 -26.21
N ALA A 758 -18.20 -4.03 -27.13
CA ALA A 758 -17.59 -5.36 -27.05
C ALA A 758 -16.05 -5.32 -26.86
N GLY A 759 -15.46 -4.13 -26.81
CA GLY A 759 -14.01 -3.93 -26.76
C GLY A 759 -13.42 -3.65 -28.14
N ASP A 760 -12.30 -2.94 -28.18
CA ASP A 760 -11.65 -2.51 -29.43
C ASP A 760 -10.17 -2.93 -29.54
N LYS A 761 -9.73 -3.87 -28.70
CA LYS A 761 -8.33 -4.36 -28.64
C LYS A 761 -7.32 -3.22 -28.63
N TRP A 762 -7.37 -2.41 -27.58
CA TRP A 762 -6.61 -1.16 -27.51
C TRP A 762 -5.11 -1.37 -27.66
N GLY A 763 -4.53 -2.40 -27.05
CA GLY A 763 -3.08 -2.64 -27.07
C GLY A 763 -2.56 -3.08 -28.44
N GLY A 764 -3.37 -3.81 -29.20
CA GLY A 764 -3.04 -4.16 -30.59
C GLY A 764 -3.23 -3.01 -31.59
N LYS A 765 -3.86 -1.91 -31.19
CA LYS A 765 -4.38 -0.88 -32.11
C LYS A 765 -3.81 0.52 -31.89
N TYR A 766 -3.67 0.94 -30.63
CA TYR A 766 -3.38 2.32 -30.24
C TYR A 766 -1.97 2.50 -29.70
#